data_AF-A8X2E4-F1
#
_entry.id   AF-A8X2E4-F1
#
_cell.length_a   1.000
_cell.length_b   1.000
_cell.length_c   1.000
_cell.angle_alpha   90.00
_cell.angle_beta   90.00
_cell.angle_gamma   90.00
#
_symmetry.space_group_name_H-M   'P 1'
#
loop_
_entity.id
_entity.type
_entity.pdbx_description
1 polymer ?
#
loop_
_entity_poly.entity_id
_entity_poly.type
_entity_poly.pdbx_seq_one_letter_code
_entity_poly.pdbx_strand_id
1 'polypeptide(L)'
;MNIHRKDLLPPKFLCISARALLITLTSIFLILCLAGILYDMTHSDFELSSCIFLIPQIIILIAALLVALWALHIARITLILWLIFLVITGMFYVVYHTAGMATNKTDGSLDFLWQMGNETAMQNSTMFEKDGEQPEELFKAALIFGYGLELAYALVFGESPCIFKKYSINTESMKLFPKNCTEVCAYIQLDSNSNVSESELEVYFKNVKVLYGFVRISKTNVTSLRFLKNLETLECGDENENFLVDTNLQMKQIGMENWKSTNCDIFLRLNDNFEKLYLPNLKSFPTEVSIEIFGSFCLSVEEISNFYSSPNVTLKNVPDQFCPFSNISIIQEERICVISQNFSLKNFDETCQRLFGVLKIGPGDESYVYKLRNVTWIYGQLEIHNTNLDKIDFFESLEYFITLGEFISMKITKNPKLEVSMFPKLRKIQGKNIAPIIFYENFETFDKNVKTCQEFMLSSRSLEREFGFIDEQRCEPLCIFHQFNINSETFKSFPKNCSEVCAYLQIDSDSIITELDLENAFQNVKILFGYVRILHSNLKNLQFLKNLTVLECEPKEKIYISKNKFLTEIGMENWESTNCEIEISDNPLLEKFNSPNLKNFSNLDLNFLIKFQSENFCLSFQEITHFSKIPYFQVFAREVNYCASNVSMVEDEKFCEIPENVGLKSFDETCRRVLGILKIVPGDENYVYKLKNITWIYGNLLVQETNLTTIDFLDNLEYVVALNYQENYPTIQLLKNQNLENVKFPKLHVAQLSYSVGIPIEFSLNHESLSKNPKVCSEIMHQINTTNIDFLLIDRKNCETIQKEFAKNCETGNQFLFMLFIFFFSMC
;
A
#
# COMPACT_ATOMS: atom_id res chain seq x y z
N MET A 1 -14.81 -2.62 2.76
CA MET A 1 -15.25 -3.46 1.61
C MET A 1 -15.97 -4.71 2.13
N ASN A 2 -17.31 -4.72 2.18
CA ASN A 2 -18.11 -5.86 2.65
C ASN A 2 -18.72 -6.57 1.43
N ILE A 3 -17.99 -7.52 0.86
CA ILE A 3 -18.57 -8.49 -0.07
C ILE A 3 -19.33 -9.52 0.78
N HIS A 4 -20.58 -9.78 0.42
CA HIS A 4 -21.46 -10.73 1.10
C HIS A 4 -20.76 -12.10 1.28
N ARG A 5 -20.50 -12.46 2.54
CA ARG A 5 -19.78 -13.67 3.01
C ARG A 5 -20.35 -15.04 2.58
N LYS A 6 -21.42 -15.12 1.80
CA LYS A 6 -22.13 -16.39 1.62
C LYS A 6 -21.70 -17.24 0.43
N ASP A 7 -21.04 -16.72 -0.60
CA ASP A 7 -20.75 -17.53 -1.81
C ASP A 7 -19.41 -17.22 -2.49
N LEU A 8 -18.34 -16.97 -1.72
CA LEU A 8 -16.98 -16.96 -2.27
C LEU A 8 -16.51 -18.40 -2.50
N LEU A 9 -16.67 -18.89 -3.73
CA LEU A 9 -16.08 -20.13 -4.19
C LEU A 9 -14.58 -19.90 -4.51
N PRO A 10 -13.67 -20.83 -4.15
CA PRO A 10 -12.26 -20.76 -4.57
C PRO A 10 -12.15 -20.65 -6.10
N PRO A 11 -11.06 -20.08 -6.64
CA PRO A 11 -10.95 -19.77 -8.07
C PRO A 11 -11.08 -21.05 -8.89
N LYS A 12 -12.30 -21.30 -9.41
CA LYS A 12 -12.60 -22.52 -10.17
C LYS A 12 -11.67 -22.68 -11.37
N PHE A 13 -11.24 -21.58 -11.98
CA PHE A 13 -10.41 -21.60 -13.19
C PHE A 13 -8.95 -22.04 -12.93
N LEU A 14 -8.40 -21.77 -11.75
CA LEU A 14 -7.06 -22.26 -11.35
C LEU A 14 -7.07 -23.73 -10.93
N CYS A 15 -8.21 -24.17 -10.39
CA CYS A 15 -8.39 -25.46 -9.72
C CYS A 15 -8.90 -26.60 -10.62
N ILE A 16 -9.51 -26.25 -11.76
CA ILE A 16 -9.96 -27.26 -12.72
C ILE A 16 -8.72 -27.80 -13.43
N SER A 17 -8.80 -29.08 -13.81
CA SER A 17 -7.97 -29.74 -14.81
C SER A 17 -8.03 -29.07 -16.20
N ALA A 18 -8.11 -27.73 -16.28
CA ALA A 18 -8.05 -26.94 -17.49
C ALA A 18 -6.68 -27.05 -18.16
N ARG A 19 -5.61 -27.34 -17.38
CA ARG A 19 -4.33 -27.82 -17.93
C ARG A 19 -4.51 -29.15 -18.66
N ALA A 20 -5.26 -30.10 -18.11
CA ALA A 20 -5.53 -31.36 -18.78
C ALA A 20 -6.39 -31.16 -20.03
N LEU A 21 -7.50 -30.39 -19.97
CA LEU A 21 -8.37 -30.09 -21.11
C LEU A 21 -7.64 -29.33 -22.22
N LEU A 22 -6.83 -28.32 -21.87
CA LEU A 22 -6.02 -27.59 -22.85
C LEU A 22 -4.97 -28.50 -23.46
N ILE A 23 -4.30 -29.35 -22.66
CA ILE A 23 -3.30 -30.32 -23.13
C ILE A 23 -3.96 -31.42 -23.98
N THR A 24 -5.13 -31.96 -23.61
CA THR A 24 -5.82 -32.97 -24.43
C THR A 24 -6.40 -32.36 -25.69
N LEU A 25 -7.02 -31.18 -25.65
CA LEU A 25 -7.52 -30.51 -26.86
C LEU A 25 -6.37 -30.13 -27.79
N THR A 26 -5.28 -29.57 -27.28
CA THR A 26 -4.09 -29.24 -28.09
C THR A 26 -3.42 -30.50 -28.62
N SER A 27 -3.31 -31.58 -27.84
CA SER A 27 -2.75 -32.85 -28.28
C SER A 27 -3.60 -33.54 -29.34
N ILE A 28 -4.93 -33.56 -29.18
CA ILE A 28 -5.86 -34.11 -30.19
C ILE A 28 -5.77 -33.29 -31.48
N PHE A 29 -5.72 -31.97 -31.39
CA PHE A 29 -5.58 -31.09 -32.57
C PHE A 29 -4.22 -31.29 -33.26
N LEU A 30 -3.14 -31.46 -32.50
CA LEU A 30 -1.81 -31.73 -33.02
C LEU A 30 -1.75 -33.10 -33.72
N ILE A 31 -2.38 -34.12 -33.14
CA ILE A 31 -2.48 -35.47 -33.72
C ILE A 31 -3.29 -35.43 -35.02
N LEU A 32 -4.41 -34.71 -35.07
CA LEU A 32 -5.22 -34.55 -36.28
C LEU A 32 -4.48 -33.76 -37.37
N CYS A 33 -3.72 -32.72 -36.99
CA CYS A 33 -2.87 -31.99 -37.93
C CYS A 33 -1.72 -32.86 -38.46
N LEU A 34 -1.05 -33.62 -37.58
CA LEU A 34 0.00 -34.56 -37.97
C LEU A 34 -0.53 -35.68 -38.87
N ALA A 35 -1.74 -36.18 -38.61
CA ALA A 35 -2.40 -37.17 -39.45
C ALA A 35 -2.75 -36.61 -40.84
N GLY A 36 -3.21 -35.36 -40.92
CA GLY A 36 -3.43 -34.66 -42.20
C GLY A 36 -2.15 -34.43 -42.99
N ILE A 37 -1.08 -34.01 -42.31
CA ILE A 37 0.25 -33.84 -42.92
C ILE A 37 0.80 -35.19 -43.42
N LEU A 38 0.68 -36.28 -42.64
CA LEU A 38 1.09 -37.62 -43.07
C LEU A 38 0.26 -38.16 -44.25
N TYR A 39 -1.03 -37.84 -44.28
CA TYR A 39 -1.91 -38.21 -45.40
C TYR A 39 -1.47 -37.52 -46.70
N ASP A 40 -1.17 -36.22 -46.66
CA ASP A 40 -0.67 -35.47 -47.82
C ASP A 40 0.73 -35.91 -48.26
N MET A 41 1.63 -36.20 -47.30
CA MET A 41 2.98 -36.69 -47.59
C MET A 41 3.01 -38.09 -48.19
N THR A 42 1.99 -38.92 -47.95
CA THR A 42 1.90 -40.28 -48.51
C THR A 42 1.24 -40.32 -49.88
N HIS A 43 0.57 -39.24 -50.31
CA HIS A 43 -0.17 -39.17 -51.57
C HIS A 43 0.39 -38.15 -52.57
N SER A 44 1.53 -37.52 -52.29
CA SER A 44 2.19 -36.60 -53.22
C SER A 44 3.72 -36.76 -53.21
N ASP A 45 4.33 -36.85 -54.40
CA ASP A 45 5.79 -36.95 -54.59
C ASP A 45 6.49 -35.68 -54.04
N PHE A 46 7.10 -35.79 -52.86
CA PHE A 46 7.61 -34.63 -52.11
C PHE A 46 9.13 -34.46 -52.27
N GLU A 47 9.57 -33.37 -52.94
CA GLU A 47 10.98 -32.96 -53.02
C GLU A 47 11.40 -31.97 -51.90
N LEU A 48 12.64 -32.16 -51.42
CA LEU A 48 13.23 -31.56 -50.21
C LEU A 48 13.51 -30.04 -50.27
N SER A 49 13.17 -29.34 -51.37
CA SER A 49 13.42 -27.90 -51.54
C SER A 49 12.32 -27.00 -50.95
N SER A 50 11.26 -27.58 -50.39
CA SER A 50 10.01 -26.88 -50.04
C SER A 50 9.90 -26.36 -48.60
N CYS A 51 10.98 -26.33 -47.81
CA CYS A 51 10.95 -25.87 -46.41
C CYS A 51 10.54 -24.38 -46.23
N ILE A 52 10.53 -23.58 -47.32
CA ILE A 52 10.03 -22.19 -47.30
C ILE A 52 8.48 -22.13 -47.17
N PHE A 53 7.76 -23.21 -47.48
CA PHE A 53 6.29 -23.29 -47.36
C PHE A 53 5.75 -23.56 -45.94
N LEU A 54 6.62 -23.79 -44.95
CA LEU A 54 6.21 -24.03 -43.56
C LEU A 54 5.90 -22.74 -42.77
N ILE A 55 6.46 -21.60 -43.18
CA ILE A 55 6.25 -20.32 -42.49
C ILE A 55 4.78 -19.84 -42.58
N PRO A 56 4.11 -19.90 -43.74
CA PRO A 56 2.68 -19.60 -43.83
C PRO A 56 1.81 -20.54 -42.97
N GLN A 57 2.18 -21.82 -42.87
CA GLN A 57 1.43 -22.80 -42.08
C GLN A 57 1.53 -22.55 -40.57
N ILE A 58 2.69 -22.09 -40.08
CA ILE A 58 2.87 -21.68 -38.68
C ILE A 58 2.07 -20.41 -38.36
N ILE A 59 2.02 -19.44 -39.28
CA ILE A 59 1.20 -18.23 -39.13
C ILE A 59 -0.29 -18.58 -39.12
N ILE A 60 -0.73 -19.50 -39.97
CA ILE A 60 -2.10 -20.03 -39.98
C ILE A 60 -2.40 -20.78 -38.66
N LEU A 61 -1.44 -21.51 -38.09
CA LEU A 61 -1.60 -22.20 -36.81
C LEU A 61 -1.77 -21.22 -35.64
N ILE A 62 -0.98 -20.14 -35.62
CA ILE A 62 -1.08 -19.07 -34.61
C ILE A 62 -2.40 -18.30 -34.75
N ALA A 63 -2.82 -18.00 -35.99
CA ALA A 63 -4.11 -17.39 -36.27
C ALA A 63 -5.28 -18.31 -35.87
N ALA A 64 -5.19 -19.62 -36.13
CA ALA A 64 -6.18 -20.60 -35.73
C ALA A 64 -6.26 -20.76 -34.19
N LEU A 65 -5.14 -20.66 -33.48
CA LEU A 65 -5.11 -20.64 -32.00
C LEU A 65 -5.79 -19.38 -31.42
N LEU A 66 -5.55 -18.22 -32.02
CA LEU A 66 -6.20 -16.96 -31.64
C LEU A 66 -7.71 -16.97 -31.97
N VAL A 67 -8.09 -17.54 -33.12
CA VAL A 67 -9.49 -17.74 -33.52
C VAL A 67 -10.18 -18.79 -32.65
N ALA A 68 -9.49 -19.84 -32.19
CA ALA A 68 -10.05 -20.83 -31.26
C ALA A 68 -10.32 -20.24 -29.87
N LEU A 69 -9.43 -19.36 -29.38
CA LEU A 69 -9.64 -18.56 -28.16
C LEU A 69 -10.87 -17.66 -28.27
N TRP A 70 -11.08 -17.05 -29.43
CA TRP A 70 -12.27 -16.25 -29.75
C TRP A 70 -13.55 -17.10 -29.93
N ALA A 71 -13.43 -18.25 -30.61
CA ALA A 71 -14.52 -19.18 -30.87
C ALA A 71 -15.03 -19.83 -29.58
N LEU A 72 -14.20 -20.00 -28.55
CA LEU A 72 -14.63 -20.50 -27.25
C LEU A 72 -15.58 -19.53 -26.53
N HIS A 73 -15.37 -18.23 -26.69
CA HIS A 73 -16.28 -17.19 -26.20
C HIS A 73 -17.59 -17.16 -27.00
N ILE A 74 -17.50 -17.29 -28.32
CA ILE A 74 -18.68 -17.32 -29.21
C ILE A 74 -19.50 -18.61 -29.00
N ALA A 75 -18.87 -19.77 -28.86
CA ALA A 75 -19.50 -21.07 -28.60
C ALA A 75 -20.33 -21.06 -27.31
N ARG A 76 -19.87 -20.33 -26.28
CA ARG A 76 -20.61 -20.11 -25.04
C ARG A 76 -21.89 -19.31 -25.26
N ILE A 77 -21.83 -18.30 -26.12
CA ILE A 77 -22.98 -17.45 -26.48
C ILE A 77 -23.94 -18.21 -27.40
N THR A 78 -23.44 -18.95 -28.41
CA THR A 78 -24.28 -19.75 -29.30
C THR A 78 -24.94 -20.92 -28.59
N LEU A 79 -24.29 -21.57 -27.61
CA LEU A 79 -24.93 -22.62 -26.80
C LEU A 79 -26.10 -22.06 -25.96
N ILE A 80 -25.92 -20.86 -25.37
CA ILE A 80 -26.99 -20.17 -24.62
C ILE A 80 -28.14 -19.79 -25.55
N LEU A 81 -27.84 -19.26 -26.75
CA LEU A 81 -28.86 -18.93 -27.75
C LEU A 81 -29.58 -20.19 -28.28
N TRP A 82 -28.88 -21.32 -28.44
CA TRP A 82 -29.47 -22.59 -28.86
C TRP A 82 -30.38 -23.19 -27.78
N LEU A 83 -29.99 -23.10 -26.51
CA LEU A 83 -30.83 -23.49 -25.38
C LEU A 83 -32.08 -22.61 -25.26
N ILE A 84 -31.94 -21.30 -25.47
CA ILE A 84 -33.10 -20.38 -25.53
C ILE A 84 -34.02 -20.75 -26.70
N PHE A 85 -33.46 -21.05 -27.88
CA PHE A 85 -34.24 -21.45 -29.05
C PHE A 85 -34.99 -22.79 -28.84
N LEU A 86 -34.34 -23.79 -28.24
CA LEU A 86 -34.97 -25.07 -27.86
C LEU A 86 -36.10 -24.89 -26.85
N VAL A 87 -35.91 -24.02 -25.86
CA VAL A 87 -36.96 -23.72 -24.86
C VAL A 87 -38.15 -23.02 -25.53
N ILE A 88 -37.90 -22.06 -26.42
CA ILE A 88 -38.97 -21.33 -27.13
C ILE A 88 -39.74 -22.27 -28.07
N THR A 89 -39.04 -23.09 -28.85
CA THR A 89 -39.68 -24.07 -29.76
C THR A 89 -40.43 -25.16 -29.00
N GLY A 90 -39.88 -25.63 -27.87
CA GLY A 90 -40.57 -26.55 -26.95
C GLY A 90 -41.85 -25.94 -26.35
N MET A 91 -41.81 -24.67 -25.93
CA MET A 91 -42.99 -23.97 -25.43
C MET A 91 -44.05 -23.78 -26.52
N PHE A 92 -43.65 -23.43 -27.75
CA PHE A 92 -44.57 -23.33 -28.89
C PHE A 92 -45.23 -24.66 -29.23
N TYR A 93 -44.47 -25.76 -29.20
CA TYR A 93 -45.00 -27.10 -29.43
C TYR A 93 -46.03 -27.49 -28.37
N VAL A 94 -45.75 -27.23 -27.09
CA VAL A 94 -46.69 -27.53 -25.98
C VAL A 94 -47.96 -26.68 -26.07
N VAL A 95 -47.85 -25.37 -26.35
CA VAL A 95 -49.01 -24.47 -26.51
C VAL A 95 -49.86 -24.87 -27.71
N TYR A 96 -49.24 -25.23 -28.84
CA TYR A 96 -49.96 -25.65 -30.04
C TYR A 96 -50.66 -27.01 -29.86
N HIS A 97 -49.99 -27.97 -29.22
CA HIS A 97 -50.55 -29.31 -29.00
C HIS A 97 -51.69 -29.29 -27.96
N THR A 98 -51.60 -28.42 -26.94
CA THR A 98 -52.69 -28.22 -25.98
C THR A 98 -53.85 -27.41 -26.57
N ALA A 99 -53.60 -26.43 -27.45
CA ALA A 99 -54.65 -25.70 -28.17
C ALA A 99 -55.35 -26.54 -29.26
N GLY A 100 -54.61 -27.43 -29.93
CA GLY A 100 -55.15 -28.36 -30.92
C GLY A 100 -56.04 -29.44 -30.32
N MET A 101 -55.68 -29.96 -29.14
CA MET A 101 -56.52 -30.90 -28.38
C MET A 101 -57.80 -30.25 -27.83
N ALA A 102 -57.80 -28.95 -27.58
CA ALA A 102 -58.95 -28.23 -27.04
C ALA A 102 -60.01 -27.83 -28.09
N THR A 103 -59.64 -27.71 -29.37
CA THR A 103 -60.52 -27.11 -30.40
C THR A 103 -60.95 -28.05 -31.53
N ASN A 104 -60.34 -29.24 -31.63
CA ASN A 104 -60.67 -30.29 -32.62
C ASN A 104 -60.82 -29.78 -34.07
N LYS A 105 -60.08 -28.73 -34.42
CA LYS A 105 -59.92 -28.19 -35.77
C LYS A 105 -58.46 -27.86 -36.00
N THR A 106 -57.79 -28.66 -36.83
CA THR A 106 -56.49 -28.29 -37.42
C THR A 106 -56.77 -27.49 -38.69
N ASP A 107 -56.58 -26.17 -38.64
CA ASP A 107 -56.75 -25.27 -39.80
C ASP A 107 -55.38 -25.03 -40.50
N GLY A 108 -55.41 -24.89 -41.82
CA GLY A 108 -54.28 -24.97 -42.77
C GLY A 108 -53.26 -23.82 -42.74
N SER A 109 -52.95 -23.27 -41.56
CA SER A 109 -52.05 -22.12 -41.41
C SER A 109 -50.55 -22.46 -41.48
N LEU A 110 -50.17 -23.73 -41.65
CA LEU A 110 -48.75 -24.14 -41.73
C LEU A 110 -48.11 -24.06 -43.11
N ASP A 111 -48.88 -23.87 -44.19
CA ASP A 111 -48.31 -23.68 -45.54
C ASP A 111 -47.50 -22.39 -45.65
N PHE A 112 -47.76 -21.40 -44.79
CA PHE A 112 -47.03 -20.14 -44.77
C PHE A 112 -45.63 -20.27 -44.14
N LEU A 113 -45.44 -21.16 -43.15
CA LEU A 113 -44.13 -21.38 -42.53
C LEU A 113 -43.24 -22.32 -43.34
N TRP A 114 -43.84 -23.21 -44.16
CA TRP A 114 -43.09 -24.03 -45.11
C TRP A 114 -42.58 -23.22 -46.31
N GLN A 115 -43.28 -22.15 -46.70
CA GLN A 115 -42.86 -21.27 -47.81
C GLN A 115 -41.71 -20.31 -47.45
N MET A 116 -41.54 -19.90 -46.19
CA MET A 116 -40.40 -19.03 -45.81
C MET A 116 -39.05 -19.76 -45.74
N GLY A 117 -39.04 -21.09 -45.77
CA GLY A 117 -37.80 -21.88 -45.74
C GLY A 117 -37.15 -22.12 -47.11
N ASN A 118 -37.76 -21.68 -48.21
CA ASN A 118 -37.38 -22.15 -49.54
C ASN A 118 -36.92 -21.08 -50.54
N GLU A 119 -36.53 -19.88 -50.09
CA GLU A 119 -35.79 -18.96 -50.94
C GLU A 119 -34.48 -18.50 -50.30
N THR A 120 -33.39 -18.86 -50.97
CA THR A 120 -32.02 -18.33 -50.86
C THR A 120 -31.18 -18.71 -49.63
N ALA A 121 -30.84 -19.99 -49.46
CA ALA A 121 -29.50 -20.44 -49.05
C ALA A 121 -29.39 -21.97 -48.85
N MET A 122 -29.77 -22.80 -49.83
CA MET A 122 -29.45 -24.24 -49.78
C MET A 122 -29.57 -24.88 -51.17
N GLN A 123 -28.62 -24.58 -52.05
CA GLN A 123 -28.49 -25.33 -53.32
C GLN A 123 -27.09 -25.87 -53.60
N ASN A 124 -26.11 -25.73 -52.70
CA ASN A 124 -24.76 -26.25 -52.91
C ASN A 124 -24.18 -26.98 -51.68
N SER A 125 -24.96 -27.83 -51.01
CA SER A 125 -24.42 -28.79 -50.04
C SER A 125 -24.79 -30.21 -50.46
N THR A 126 -23.86 -30.90 -51.11
CA THR A 126 -23.93 -32.34 -51.44
C THR A 126 -23.78 -33.23 -50.20
N MET A 127 -24.26 -32.79 -49.03
CA MET A 127 -24.15 -33.52 -47.76
C MET A 127 -25.40 -34.38 -47.45
N PHE A 128 -26.41 -34.35 -48.31
CA PHE A 128 -27.65 -35.12 -48.13
C PHE A 128 -28.09 -35.90 -49.38
N GLU A 129 -27.13 -36.39 -50.16
CA GLU A 129 -27.42 -37.45 -51.16
C GLU A 129 -26.52 -38.65 -50.92
N LYS A 130 -26.90 -39.48 -49.95
CA LYS A 130 -26.79 -40.94 -50.06
C LYS A 130 -27.52 -41.66 -48.93
N ASP A 131 -28.46 -42.50 -49.34
CA ASP A 131 -28.90 -43.74 -48.70
C ASP A 131 -29.33 -43.71 -47.23
N GLY A 132 -30.63 -43.46 -47.01
CA GLY A 132 -31.46 -44.40 -46.26
C GLY A 132 -31.30 -44.51 -44.73
N GLU A 133 -30.69 -43.56 -44.02
CA GLU A 133 -30.79 -43.53 -42.56
C GLU A 133 -31.99 -42.70 -42.10
N GLN A 134 -32.92 -43.37 -41.39
CA GLN A 134 -34.10 -42.72 -40.85
C GLN A 134 -33.71 -41.62 -39.83
N PRO A 135 -34.46 -40.51 -39.74
CA PRO A 135 -34.21 -39.42 -38.77
C PRO A 135 -34.01 -39.89 -37.32
N GLU A 136 -34.52 -41.07 -36.99
CA GLU A 136 -34.39 -41.73 -35.71
C GLU A 136 -32.96 -42.19 -35.39
N GLU A 137 -32.17 -42.64 -36.37
CA GLU A 137 -30.76 -43.04 -36.17
C GLU A 137 -29.85 -41.82 -36.03
N LEU A 138 -30.15 -40.74 -36.75
CA LEU A 138 -29.47 -39.44 -36.58
C LEU A 138 -29.78 -38.83 -35.21
N PHE A 139 -31.02 -38.97 -34.73
CA PHE A 139 -31.42 -38.54 -33.39
C PHE A 139 -30.78 -39.39 -32.29
N LYS A 140 -30.66 -40.72 -32.48
CA LYS A 140 -29.91 -41.61 -31.56
C LYS A 140 -28.43 -41.32 -31.55
N ALA A 141 -27.80 -41.06 -32.70
CA ALA A 141 -26.40 -40.67 -32.78
C ALA A 141 -26.15 -39.32 -32.09
N ALA A 142 -27.06 -38.35 -32.26
CA ALA A 142 -27.01 -37.07 -31.56
C ALA A 142 -27.21 -37.24 -30.04
N LEU A 143 -28.07 -38.17 -29.60
CA LEU A 143 -28.28 -38.52 -28.19
C LEU A 143 -27.06 -39.23 -27.59
N ILE A 144 -26.42 -40.16 -28.31
CA ILE A 144 -25.21 -40.86 -27.87
C ILE A 144 -24.03 -39.89 -27.81
N PHE A 145 -23.91 -39.00 -28.80
CA PHE A 145 -22.91 -37.93 -28.78
C PHE A 145 -23.18 -36.93 -27.65
N GLY A 146 -24.44 -36.57 -27.41
CA GLY A 146 -24.86 -35.71 -26.29
C GLY A 146 -24.61 -36.34 -24.93
N TYR A 147 -24.95 -37.62 -24.74
CA TYR A 147 -24.66 -38.38 -23.52
C TYR A 147 -23.16 -38.60 -23.34
N GLY A 148 -22.41 -38.85 -24.43
CA GLY A 148 -20.95 -38.94 -24.41
C GLY A 148 -20.30 -37.61 -24.02
N LEU A 149 -20.86 -36.49 -24.49
CA LEU A 149 -20.44 -35.15 -24.09
C LEU A 149 -20.79 -34.86 -22.63
N GLU A 150 -21.98 -35.24 -22.14
CA GLU A 150 -22.36 -35.12 -20.73
C GLU A 150 -21.52 -36.01 -19.82
N LEU A 151 -21.18 -37.23 -20.23
CA LEU A 151 -20.29 -38.13 -19.49
C LEU A 151 -18.85 -37.62 -19.48
N ALA A 152 -18.35 -37.09 -20.59
CA ALA A 152 -17.05 -36.42 -20.64
C ALA A 152 -17.06 -35.15 -19.78
N TYR A 153 -18.15 -34.38 -19.79
CA TYR A 153 -18.35 -33.22 -18.93
C TYR A 153 -18.41 -33.64 -17.46
N ALA A 154 -19.11 -34.72 -17.10
CA ALA A 154 -19.19 -35.23 -15.74
C ALA A 154 -17.87 -35.84 -15.23
N LEU A 155 -17.08 -36.49 -16.10
CA LEU A 155 -15.77 -37.04 -15.77
C LEU A 155 -14.67 -35.96 -15.67
N VAL A 156 -14.80 -34.86 -16.41
CA VAL A 156 -13.83 -33.74 -16.42
C VAL A 156 -14.21 -32.62 -15.43
N PHE A 157 -15.50 -32.41 -15.17
CA PHE A 157 -16.04 -31.41 -14.22
C PHE A 157 -16.65 -32.01 -12.94
N GLY A 158 -16.48 -33.32 -12.71
CA GLY A 158 -16.75 -33.92 -11.40
C GLY A 158 -16.00 -33.14 -10.31
N GLU A 159 -16.66 -32.81 -9.21
CA GLU A 159 -16.05 -31.99 -8.15
C GLU A 159 -14.72 -32.59 -7.73
N SER A 160 -13.61 -31.89 -8.01
CA SER A 160 -12.30 -32.36 -7.59
C SER A 160 -12.33 -32.58 -6.07
N PRO A 161 -11.91 -33.75 -5.57
CA PRO A 161 -11.93 -34.05 -4.14
C PRO A 161 -10.99 -33.14 -3.34
N CYS A 162 -10.15 -32.33 -4.01
CA CYS A 162 -9.18 -31.42 -3.40
C CYS A 162 -9.64 -29.96 -3.36
N ILE A 163 -10.94 -29.69 -3.49
CA ILE A 163 -11.53 -28.35 -3.34
C ILE A 163 -12.16 -28.22 -1.95
N PHE A 164 -11.65 -27.28 -1.15
CA PHE A 164 -12.23 -26.91 0.12
C PHE A 164 -13.09 -25.66 -0.02
N LYS A 165 -14.42 -25.85 0.02
CA LYS A 165 -15.41 -24.78 -0.22
C LYS A 165 -15.76 -23.95 1.02
N LYS A 166 -15.11 -24.19 2.16
CA LYS A 166 -15.38 -23.46 3.39
C LYS A 166 -14.35 -22.35 3.56
N TYR A 167 -14.84 -21.17 3.92
CA TYR A 167 -14.04 -19.96 4.01
C TYR A 167 -13.39 -19.78 5.40
N SER A 168 -14.17 -19.98 6.47
CA SER A 168 -13.67 -19.88 7.86
C SER A 168 -13.27 -21.26 8.38
N ILE A 169 -12.08 -21.34 8.95
CA ILE A 169 -11.55 -22.55 9.58
C ILE A 169 -12.01 -22.65 11.03
N ASN A 170 -12.73 -23.70 11.35
CA ASN A 170 -13.17 -24.09 12.69
C ASN A 170 -13.28 -25.63 12.76
N THR A 171 -13.52 -26.19 13.94
CA THR A 171 -13.56 -27.65 14.13
C THR A 171 -14.53 -28.35 13.18
N GLU A 172 -15.67 -27.72 12.85
CA GLU A 172 -16.67 -28.31 11.95
C GLU A 172 -16.26 -28.22 10.47
N SER A 173 -15.75 -27.06 10.04
CA SER A 173 -15.33 -26.91 8.65
C SER A 173 -14.11 -27.77 8.33
N MET A 174 -13.19 -27.99 9.27
CA MET A 174 -12.03 -28.85 9.08
C MET A 174 -12.37 -30.33 8.88
N LYS A 175 -13.54 -30.82 9.32
CA LYS A 175 -13.99 -32.19 9.00
C LYS A 175 -14.16 -32.41 7.49
N LEU A 176 -14.38 -31.33 6.74
CA LEU A 176 -14.55 -31.34 5.28
C LEU A 176 -13.23 -31.08 4.52
N PHE A 177 -12.11 -30.88 5.22
CA PHE A 177 -10.83 -30.55 4.60
C PHE A 177 -10.19 -31.79 3.93
N PRO A 178 -9.67 -31.67 2.70
CA PRO A 178 -9.12 -32.81 1.97
C PRO A 178 -7.73 -33.21 2.48
N LYS A 179 -7.64 -34.34 3.21
CA LYS A 179 -6.40 -34.80 3.88
C LYS A 179 -5.38 -35.47 2.96
N ASN A 180 -5.81 -36.00 1.82
CA ASN A 180 -4.97 -36.82 0.92
C ASN A 180 -4.50 -36.06 -0.33
N CYS A 181 -4.66 -34.73 -0.34
CA CYS A 181 -4.34 -33.89 -1.48
C CYS A 181 -3.01 -33.18 -1.28
N THR A 182 -2.17 -33.19 -2.31
CA THR A 182 -0.93 -32.41 -2.38
C THR A 182 -1.15 -31.02 -2.94
N GLU A 183 -2.12 -30.88 -3.85
CA GLU A 183 -2.56 -29.61 -4.39
C GLU A 183 -3.99 -29.38 -3.93
N VAL A 184 -4.23 -28.25 -3.26
CA VAL A 184 -5.53 -27.94 -2.66
C VAL A 184 -6.00 -26.57 -3.12
N CYS A 185 -7.29 -26.49 -3.38
CA CYS A 185 -7.97 -25.25 -3.71
C CYS A 185 -8.80 -24.78 -2.54
N ALA A 186 -8.35 -23.75 -1.85
CA ALA A 186 -9.00 -23.30 -0.63
C ALA A 186 -8.70 -21.83 -0.33
N TYR A 187 -9.68 -21.19 0.29
CA TYR A 187 -9.50 -19.93 1.00
C TYR A 187 -9.29 -20.24 2.48
N ILE A 188 -8.11 -19.94 2.99
CA ILE A 188 -7.72 -20.26 4.36
C ILE A 188 -7.87 -19.00 5.19
N GLN A 189 -8.97 -18.87 5.93
CA GLN A 189 -9.15 -17.80 6.93
C GLN A 189 -9.18 -18.34 8.35
N LEU A 190 -8.22 -17.90 9.17
CA LEU A 190 -8.21 -18.08 10.62
C LEU A 190 -8.47 -16.75 11.31
N ASP A 191 -9.48 -16.70 12.17
CA ASP A 191 -9.81 -15.49 12.95
C ASP A 191 -10.16 -15.77 14.41
N SER A 192 -10.65 -14.77 15.14
CA SER A 192 -11.04 -14.90 16.56
C SER A 192 -12.12 -15.96 16.83
N ASN A 193 -12.84 -16.42 15.80
CA ASN A 193 -13.84 -17.47 15.90
C ASN A 193 -13.28 -18.87 15.55
N SER A 194 -12.03 -18.96 15.12
CA SER A 194 -11.37 -20.23 14.81
C SER A 194 -10.97 -20.96 16.09
N ASN A 195 -11.64 -22.07 16.37
CA ASN A 195 -11.44 -22.89 17.57
C ASN A 195 -10.59 -24.15 17.31
N VAL A 196 -9.58 -24.03 16.43
CA VAL A 196 -8.70 -25.14 16.02
C VAL A 196 -7.28 -24.86 16.51
N SER A 197 -6.63 -25.86 17.10
CA SER A 197 -5.25 -25.75 17.58
C SER A 197 -4.22 -25.91 16.45
N GLU A 198 -2.98 -25.43 16.67
CA GLU A 198 -1.88 -25.59 15.71
C GLU A 198 -1.59 -27.07 15.38
N SER A 199 -1.64 -27.95 16.37
CA SER A 199 -1.39 -29.39 16.18
C SER A 199 -2.49 -30.06 15.36
N GLU A 200 -3.74 -29.62 15.48
CA GLU A 200 -4.81 -30.07 14.59
C GLU A 200 -4.58 -29.58 13.16
N LEU A 201 -4.23 -28.30 12.98
CA LEU A 201 -3.92 -27.74 11.65
C LEU A 201 -2.74 -28.48 10.99
N GLU A 202 -1.70 -28.80 11.74
CA GLU A 202 -0.55 -29.58 11.24
C GLU A 202 -0.96 -30.92 10.62
N VAL A 203 -1.96 -31.59 11.19
CA VAL A 203 -2.47 -32.87 10.66
C VAL A 203 -3.18 -32.66 9.32
N TYR A 204 -3.97 -31.61 9.19
CA TYR A 204 -4.74 -31.33 7.97
C TYR A 204 -3.86 -30.84 6.81
N PHE A 205 -2.89 -29.98 7.08
CA PHE A 205 -2.02 -29.39 6.06
C PHE A 205 -0.75 -30.21 5.78
N LYS A 206 -0.56 -31.34 6.47
CA LYS A 206 0.65 -32.18 6.37
C LYS A 206 1.06 -32.52 4.93
N ASN A 207 0.11 -32.82 4.06
CA ASN A 207 0.37 -33.27 2.69
C ASN A 207 0.32 -32.14 1.66
N VAL A 208 -0.18 -30.95 2.04
CA VAL A 208 -0.42 -29.84 1.12
C VAL A 208 0.91 -29.18 0.76
N LYS A 209 1.21 -29.16 -0.53
CA LYS A 209 2.41 -28.56 -1.14
C LYS A 209 2.09 -27.36 -2.01
N VAL A 210 0.94 -27.38 -2.69
CA VAL A 210 0.46 -26.27 -3.51
C VAL A 210 -0.92 -25.87 -3.03
N LEU A 211 -1.11 -24.57 -2.80
CA LEU A 211 -2.40 -24.01 -2.43
C LEU A 211 -2.82 -22.97 -3.47
N TYR A 212 -4.01 -23.12 -4.03
CA TYR A 212 -4.64 -22.13 -4.89
C TYR A 212 -5.73 -21.39 -4.11
N GLY A 213 -5.63 -20.06 -4.04
CA GLY A 213 -6.43 -19.16 -3.21
C GLY A 213 -5.56 -18.33 -2.27
N PHE A 214 -6.19 -17.70 -1.28
CA PHE A 214 -5.51 -16.83 -0.32
C PHE A 214 -5.34 -17.48 1.06
N VAL A 215 -4.42 -16.91 1.86
CA VAL A 215 -4.24 -17.24 3.29
C VAL A 215 -4.35 -15.95 4.11
N ARG A 216 -5.32 -15.89 5.03
CA ARG A 216 -5.57 -14.74 5.92
C ARG A 216 -5.65 -15.21 7.37
N ILE A 217 -4.76 -14.71 8.20
CA ILE A 217 -4.67 -15.11 9.62
C ILE A 217 -4.66 -13.86 10.47
N SER A 218 -5.74 -13.62 11.20
CA SER A 218 -5.86 -12.40 12.00
C SER A 218 -6.59 -12.56 13.32
N LYS A 219 -6.12 -11.90 14.39
CA LYS A 219 -6.78 -11.94 15.71
C LYS A 219 -6.90 -13.37 16.28
N THR A 220 -5.87 -14.18 16.09
CA THR A 220 -5.80 -15.56 16.59
C THR A 220 -4.78 -15.72 17.71
N ASN A 221 -4.84 -16.86 18.42
CA ASN A 221 -3.86 -17.25 19.44
C ASN A 221 -2.74 -18.14 18.88
N VAL A 222 -2.58 -18.23 17.54
CA VAL A 222 -1.49 -19.02 16.97
C VAL A 222 -0.16 -18.31 17.24
N THR A 223 0.80 -19.10 17.67
CA THR A 223 2.19 -18.75 17.92
C THR A 223 3.08 -18.92 16.68
N SER A 224 2.69 -19.80 15.74
CA SER A 224 3.41 -19.96 14.47
C SER A 224 2.54 -20.46 13.31
N LEU A 225 3.01 -20.27 12.07
CA LEU A 225 2.41 -20.86 10.87
C LEU A 225 3.10 -22.15 10.42
N ARG A 226 3.80 -22.84 11.33
CA ARG A 226 4.50 -24.10 11.03
C ARG A 226 3.58 -25.23 10.56
N PHE A 227 2.28 -25.13 10.80
CA PHE A 227 1.32 -26.03 10.18
C PHE A 227 1.31 -25.96 8.64
N LEU A 228 1.80 -24.86 8.05
CA LEU A 228 2.02 -24.69 6.61
C LEU A 228 3.48 -24.94 6.19
N LYS A 229 4.34 -25.52 7.03
CA LYS A 229 5.78 -25.69 6.72
C LYS A 229 6.08 -26.50 5.47
N ASN A 230 5.16 -27.36 5.02
CA ASN A 230 5.31 -28.19 3.83
C ASN A 230 4.80 -27.51 2.56
N LEU A 231 4.16 -26.35 2.68
CA LEU A 231 3.67 -25.59 1.54
C LEU A 231 4.88 -25.05 0.75
N GLU A 232 4.92 -25.38 -0.54
CA GLU A 232 5.98 -24.97 -1.47
C GLU A 232 5.52 -23.80 -2.35
N THR A 233 4.23 -23.78 -2.73
CA THR A 233 3.68 -22.76 -3.63
C THR A 233 2.30 -22.28 -3.17
N LEU A 234 2.08 -20.97 -3.24
CA LEU A 234 0.78 -20.33 -3.01
C LEU A 234 0.40 -19.49 -4.24
N GLU A 235 -0.72 -19.82 -4.90
CA GLU A 235 -1.20 -19.12 -6.09
C GLU A 235 -2.56 -18.43 -5.86
N CYS A 236 -2.58 -17.10 -5.95
CA CYS A 236 -3.76 -16.25 -5.91
C CYS A 236 -4.37 -16.07 -7.31
N GLY A 237 -5.69 -16.06 -7.39
CA GLY A 237 -6.44 -15.97 -8.65
C GLY A 237 -6.94 -14.57 -9.03
N ASP A 238 -6.92 -13.62 -8.10
CA ASP A 238 -7.40 -12.24 -8.28
C ASP A 238 -6.46 -11.26 -7.55
N GLU A 239 -6.44 -10.00 -7.96
CA GLU A 239 -5.65 -8.92 -7.35
C GLU A 239 -6.08 -8.63 -5.89
N ASN A 240 -7.30 -9.03 -5.51
CA ASN A 240 -7.81 -8.88 -4.14
C ASN A 240 -7.40 -10.05 -3.20
N GLU A 241 -6.76 -11.09 -3.73
CA GLU A 241 -6.29 -12.26 -2.98
C GLU A 241 -4.84 -12.05 -2.54
N ASN A 242 -4.55 -12.31 -1.26
CA ASN A 242 -3.24 -12.03 -0.69
C ASN A 242 -2.86 -13.00 0.42
N PHE A 243 -1.56 -13.04 0.75
CA PHE A 243 -1.08 -13.65 1.97
C PHE A 243 -1.05 -12.58 3.08
N LEU A 244 -1.99 -12.66 4.02
CA LEU A 244 -2.13 -11.69 5.11
C LEU A 244 -1.96 -12.35 6.47
N VAL A 245 -1.06 -11.79 7.28
CA VAL A 245 -0.93 -12.10 8.70
C VAL A 245 -1.00 -10.80 9.47
N ASP A 246 -2.02 -10.62 10.31
CA ASP A 246 -2.27 -9.33 10.98
C ASP A 246 -2.83 -9.50 12.40
N THR A 247 -2.41 -8.67 13.36
CA THR A 247 -3.04 -8.57 14.68
C THR A 247 -3.06 -9.91 15.45
N ASN A 248 -2.02 -10.73 15.33
CA ASN A 248 -1.87 -11.97 16.11
C ASN A 248 -0.89 -11.75 17.26
N LEU A 249 -1.39 -11.42 18.45
CA LEU A 249 -0.59 -10.94 19.59
C LEU A 249 0.39 -11.96 20.19
N GLN A 250 0.13 -13.26 19.97
CA GLN A 250 0.95 -14.36 20.52
C GLN A 250 1.93 -14.95 19.49
N MET A 251 1.91 -14.45 18.24
CA MET A 251 2.73 -14.98 17.17
C MET A 251 4.21 -14.67 17.39
N LYS A 252 5.06 -15.71 17.36
CA LYS A 252 6.51 -15.60 17.53
C LYS A 252 7.27 -15.76 16.22
N GLN A 253 6.71 -16.48 15.25
CA GLN A 253 7.36 -16.75 13.97
C GLN A 253 6.37 -17.10 12.86
N ILE A 254 6.76 -16.95 11.58
CA ILE A 254 5.98 -17.50 10.46
C ILE A 254 6.30 -18.99 10.28
N GLY A 255 7.55 -19.36 10.00
CA GLY A 255 7.98 -20.77 10.00
C GLY A 255 7.52 -21.60 8.79
N MET A 256 7.29 -20.97 7.64
CA MET A 256 6.95 -21.65 6.39
C MET A 256 8.21 -22.00 5.59
N GLU A 257 9.02 -22.90 6.15
CA GLU A 257 10.40 -23.14 5.72
C GLU A 257 10.54 -23.63 4.27
N ASN A 258 9.56 -24.38 3.74
CA ASN A 258 9.61 -24.89 2.37
C ASN A 258 8.94 -23.99 1.33
N TRP A 259 8.41 -22.83 1.72
CA TRP A 259 7.73 -21.94 0.78
C TRP A 259 8.73 -21.35 -0.22
N LYS A 260 8.53 -21.64 -1.51
CA LYS A 260 9.46 -21.29 -2.60
C LYS A 260 8.94 -20.13 -3.45
N SER A 261 7.64 -20.17 -3.76
CA SER A 261 7.05 -19.24 -4.72
C SER A 261 5.62 -18.84 -4.40
N THR A 262 5.27 -17.63 -4.80
CA THR A 262 3.89 -17.15 -4.83
C THR A 262 3.69 -16.10 -5.92
N ASN A 263 2.45 -15.91 -6.38
CA ASN A 263 2.04 -14.73 -7.14
C ASN A 263 1.12 -13.82 -6.29
N CYS A 264 0.93 -14.13 -5.01
CA CYS A 264 0.13 -13.35 -4.07
C CYS A 264 0.97 -12.23 -3.45
N ASP A 265 0.38 -11.05 -3.28
CA ASP A 265 0.99 -10.01 -2.46
C ASP A 265 1.09 -10.47 -1.00
N ILE A 266 2.17 -10.06 -0.33
CA ILE A 266 2.51 -10.52 1.02
C ILE A 266 2.39 -9.34 1.99
N PHE A 267 1.46 -9.43 2.93
CA PHE A 267 1.22 -8.42 3.97
C PHE A 267 1.40 -9.05 5.35
N LEU A 268 2.46 -8.68 6.05
CA LEU A 268 2.76 -9.15 7.40
C LEU A 268 2.73 -7.97 8.38
N ARG A 269 1.73 -7.90 9.25
CA ARG A 269 1.71 -7.00 10.40
C ARG A 269 1.94 -7.80 11.69
N LEU A 270 3.16 -7.75 12.20
CA LEU A 270 3.65 -8.61 13.29
C LEU A 270 3.77 -7.84 14.60
N ASN A 271 3.56 -8.54 15.71
CA ASN A 271 3.50 -7.98 17.06
C ASN A 271 4.89 -7.89 17.74
N ASP A 272 4.96 -7.20 18.89
CA ASP A 272 6.20 -6.98 19.66
C ASP A 272 6.92 -8.24 20.16
N ASN A 273 6.23 -9.38 20.26
CA ASN A 273 6.80 -10.67 20.64
C ASN A 273 7.33 -11.49 19.45
N PHE A 274 7.27 -10.94 18.23
CA PHE A 274 7.71 -11.65 17.03
C PHE A 274 9.24 -11.72 16.97
N GLU A 275 9.78 -12.93 16.84
CA GLU A 275 11.22 -13.18 16.91
C GLU A 275 11.84 -13.38 15.52
N LYS A 276 11.20 -14.17 14.62
CA LYS A 276 11.82 -14.65 13.36
C LYS A 276 10.82 -14.93 12.24
N LEU A 277 11.13 -14.58 11.00
CA LEU A 277 10.31 -14.96 9.84
C LEU A 277 10.38 -16.47 9.56
N TYR A 278 11.57 -17.02 9.34
CA TYR A 278 11.81 -18.38 8.86
C TYR A 278 11.17 -18.68 7.50
N LEU A 279 11.54 -17.88 6.50
CA LEU A 279 11.18 -18.02 5.09
C LEU A 279 12.43 -18.17 4.17
N PRO A 280 13.37 -19.08 4.47
CA PRO A 280 14.68 -19.13 3.80
C PRO A 280 14.62 -19.49 2.30
N ASN A 281 13.54 -20.14 1.86
CA ASN A 281 13.40 -20.66 0.50
C ASN A 281 12.54 -19.79 -0.43
N LEU A 282 11.89 -18.75 0.09
CA LEU A 282 10.97 -17.92 -0.67
C LEU A 282 11.76 -17.00 -1.61
N LYS A 283 11.72 -17.29 -2.91
CA LYS A 283 12.56 -16.63 -3.94
C LYS A 283 11.78 -15.98 -5.08
N SER A 284 10.56 -16.46 -5.34
CA SER A 284 9.71 -15.95 -6.42
C SER A 284 8.41 -15.42 -5.82
N PHE A 285 8.19 -14.12 -5.90
CA PHE A 285 7.01 -13.44 -5.35
C PHE A 285 6.73 -12.16 -6.17
N PRO A 286 5.49 -11.65 -6.18
CA PRO A 286 5.10 -10.48 -6.96
C PRO A 286 5.68 -9.19 -6.37
N THR A 287 5.22 -8.07 -6.94
CA THR A 287 5.74 -6.72 -6.74
C THR A 287 5.55 -6.16 -5.33
N GLU A 288 4.60 -6.64 -4.53
CA GLU A 288 4.33 -6.06 -3.21
C GLU A 288 4.56 -7.07 -2.06
N VAL A 289 5.64 -6.82 -1.32
CA VAL A 289 5.92 -7.45 -0.02
C VAL A 289 6.00 -6.34 1.01
N SER A 290 4.98 -6.24 1.86
CA SER A 290 4.89 -5.28 2.95
C SER A 290 5.02 -6.02 4.28
N ILE A 291 6.06 -5.67 5.02
CA ILE A 291 6.33 -6.22 6.36
C ILE A 291 6.31 -5.04 7.33
N GLU A 292 5.31 -4.99 8.20
CA GLU A 292 5.16 -4.01 9.28
C GLU A 292 5.40 -4.74 10.61
N ILE A 293 6.46 -4.36 11.32
CA ILE A 293 6.82 -5.01 12.58
C ILE A 293 6.90 -3.96 13.68
N PHE A 294 6.23 -4.24 14.78
CA PHE A 294 6.39 -3.57 16.05
C PHE A 294 7.31 -4.49 16.87
N GLY A 295 8.47 -4.00 17.35
CA GLY A 295 9.42 -4.78 18.16
C GLY A 295 10.74 -5.18 17.48
N SER A 296 11.62 -5.85 18.24
CA SER A 296 12.95 -6.27 17.79
C SER A 296 12.94 -7.69 17.20
N PHE A 297 13.14 -7.80 15.90
CA PHE A 297 13.32 -9.09 15.21
C PHE A 297 14.64 -9.11 14.44
N CYS A 298 14.97 -10.23 13.81
CA CYS A 298 16.13 -10.37 12.95
C CYS A 298 15.77 -11.04 11.62
N LEU A 299 16.57 -10.78 10.58
CA LEU A 299 16.49 -11.51 9.30
C LEU A 299 17.68 -12.45 9.14
N SER A 300 17.43 -13.65 8.62
CA SER A 300 18.50 -14.57 8.21
C SER A 300 19.21 -14.05 6.94
N VAL A 301 20.41 -14.54 6.72
CA VAL A 301 21.22 -14.16 5.55
C VAL A 301 20.57 -14.66 4.25
N GLU A 302 19.87 -15.79 4.29
CA GLU A 302 19.08 -16.31 3.17
C GLU A 302 17.87 -15.43 2.85
N GLU A 303 17.09 -15.09 3.89
CA GLU A 303 15.88 -14.26 3.75
C GLU A 303 16.23 -12.90 3.16
N ILE A 304 17.24 -12.25 3.74
CA ILE A 304 17.67 -10.93 3.28
C ILE A 304 18.21 -11.00 1.84
N SER A 305 18.92 -12.07 1.48
CA SER A 305 19.40 -12.24 0.10
C SER A 305 18.26 -12.37 -0.88
N ASN A 306 17.23 -13.15 -0.56
CA ASN A 306 16.09 -13.38 -1.43
C ASN A 306 15.24 -12.10 -1.59
N PHE A 307 14.97 -11.37 -0.49
CA PHE A 307 14.18 -10.15 -0.54
C PHE A 307 14.93 -8.99 -1.22
N TYR A 308 16.21 -8.81 -0.93
CA TYR A 308 16.96 -7.64 -1.41
C TYR A 308 17.52 -7.77 -2.83
N SER A 309 17.74 -8.99 -3.32
CA SER A 309 18.09 -9.21 -4.73
C SER A 309 16.91 -8.96 -5.67
N SER A 310 15.68 -8.92 -5.15
CA SER A 310 14.51 -8.58 -5.94
C SER A 310 14.40 -7.06 -6.11
N PRO A 311 14.25 -6.56 -7.36
CA PRO A 311 14.15 -5.12 -7.64
C PRO A 311 12.86 -4.47 -7.11
N ASN A 312 11.87 -5.29 -6.75
CA ASN A 312 10.49 -4.85 -6.51
C ASN A 312 10.07 -4.88 -5.02
N VAL A 313 10.95 -5.25 -4.10
CA VAL A 313 10.58 -5.35 -2.67
C VAL A 313 10.72 -4.01 -1.95
N THR A 314 9.67 -3.61 -1.22
CA THR A 314 9.70 -2.45 -0.32
C THR A 314 9.56 -2.90 1.14
N LEU A 315 10.69 -3.07 1.84
CA LEU A 315 10.67 -3.39 3.27
C LEU A 315 10.53 -2.10 4.09
N LYS A 316 9.38 -1.91 4.74
CA LYS A 316 9.21 -0.89 5.78
C LYS A 316 9.72 -1.47 7.10
N ASN A 317 10.43 -0.69 7.92
CA ASN A 317 10.91 -1.13 9.24
C ASN A 317 11.79 -2.41 9.23
N VAL A 318 12.80 -2.44 8.35
CA VAL A 318 13.88 -3.45 8.33
C VAL A 318 14.46 -3.64 9.75
N PRO A 319 14.90 -4.83 10.20
CA PRO A 319 15.47 -4.96 11.55
C PRO A 319 16.85 -4.30 11.66
N ASP A 320 17.28 -4.02 12.88
CA ASP A 320 18.61 -3.44 13.17
C ASP A 320 19.73 -4.49 13.19
N GLN A 321 19.39 -5.78 13.18
CA GLN A 321 20.35 -6.87 13.34
C GLN A 321 20.03 -8.09 12.48
N PHE A 322 21.09 -8.77 12.05
CA PHE A 322 20.99 -10.09 11.42
C PHE A 322 20.73 -11.17 12.47
N CYS A 323 20.05 -12.25 12.07
CA CYS A 323 19.88 -13.38 12.97
C CYS A 323 21.24 -14.06 13.24
N PRO A 324 21.50 -14.51 14.49
CA PRO A 324 22.67 -15.32 14.78
C PRO A 324 22.66 -16.59 13.92
N PHE A 325 23.77 -16.85 13.22
CA PHE A 325 23.98 -18.09 12.49
C PHE A 325 25.34 -18.69 12.86
N SER A 326 25.38 -20.00 13.11
CA SER A 326 26.59 -20.71 13.54
C SER A 326 27.02 -21.84 12.61
N ASN A 327 26.17 -22.25 11.65
CA ASN A 327 26.31 -23.54 10.96
C ASN A 327 26.28 -23.47 9.42
N ILE A 328 26.17 -22.29 8.82
CA ILE A 328 26.07 -22.15 7.37
C ILE A 328 27.46 -21.85 6.80
N SER A 329 27.95 -22.75 5.94
CA SER A 329 29.19 -22.56 5.17
C SER A 329 28.92 -22.22 3.70
N ILE A 330 27.70 -22.49 3.21
CA ILE A 330 27.30 -22.33 1.80
C ILE A 330 25.86 -21.82 1.72
N ILE A 331 25.62 -20.75 0.96
CA ILE A 331 24.30 -20.19 0.63
C ILE A 331 24.23 -20.06 -0.89
N GLN A 332 23.20 -20.64 -1.53
CA GLN A 332 23.03 -20.57 -3.00
C GLN A 332 24.29 -21.03 -3.76
N GLU A 333 24.93 -22.11 -3.32
CA GLU A 333 26.19 -22.62 -3.85
C GLU A 333 27.41 -21.71 -3.62
N GLU A 334 27.24 -20.56 -2.96
CA GLU A 334 28.30 -19.63 -2.63
C GLU A 334 28.81 -19.80 -1.20
N ARG A 335 30.13 -19.82 -1.02
CA ARG A 335 30.73 -19.97 0.30
C ARG A 335 30.62 -18.67 1.11
N ILE A 336 30.05 -18.78 2.32
CA ILE A 336 30.01 -17.67 3.28
C ILE A 336 31.16 -17.75 4.28
N CYS A 337 31.78 -16.59 4.53
CA CYS A 337 32.90 -16.44 5.43
C CYS A 337 32.62 -15.35 6.44
N VAL A 338 32.71 -15.73 7.72
CA VAL A 338 32.45 -14.84 8.86
C VAL A 338 33.75 -14.17 9.28
N ILE A 339 33.73 -12.84 9.35
CA ILE A 339 34.84 -12.04 9.84
C ILE A 339 34.82 -12.08 11.37
N SER A 340 35.82 -12.76 11.95
CA SER A 340 35.99 -12.86 13.40
C SER A 340 36.90 -11.75 13.94
N GLN A 341 36.97 -11.61 15.26
CA GLN A 341 37.82 -10.60 15.92
C GLN A 341 39.32 -10.72 15.56
N ASN A 342 39.80 -11.92 15.21
CA ASN A 342 41.19 -12.19 14.82
C ASN A 342 41.38 -12.31 13.31
N PHE A 343 40.46 -11.76 12.51
CA PHE A 343 40.56 -11.79 11.06
C PHE A 343 41.83 -11.08 10.57
N SER A 344 42.49 -11.68 9.58
CA SER A 344 43.60 -11.08 8.85
C SER A 344 43.43 -11.36 7.36
N LEU A 345 43.51 -10.32 6.54
CA LEU A 345 43.33 -10.44 5.10
C LEU A 345 44.41 -11.35 4.47
N LYS A 346 45.61 -11.39 5.05
CA LYS A 346 46.68 -12.31 4.67
C LYS A 346 46.25 -13.79 4.69
N ASN A 347 45.45 -14.17 5.68
CA ASN A 347 44.98 -15.56 5.85
C ASN A 347 43.57 -15.77 5.26
N PHE A 348 43.04 -14.77 4.55
CA PHE A 348 41.72 -14.88 3.92
C PHE A 348 41.72 -15.95 2.84
N ASP A 349 40.61 -16.69 2.78
CA ASP A 349 40.37 -17.77 1.84
C ASP A 349 39.71 -17.20 0.57
N GLU A 350 40.42 -17.29 -0.55
CA GLU A 350 40.02 -16.69 -1.84
C GLU A 350 38.77 -17.36 -2.45
N THR A 351 38.33 -18.50 -1.90
CA THR A 351 37.09 -19.17 -2.29
C THR A 351 35.84 -18.57 -1.66
N CYS A 352 35.99 -17.66 -0.69
CA CYS A 352 34.88 -16.94 -0.08
C CYS A 352 34.19 -16.02 -1.09
N GLN A 353 32.87 -16.16 -1.22
CA GLN A 353 32.05 -15.34 -2.10
C GLN A 353 31.13 -14.42 -1.29
N ARG A 354 30.68 -14.84 -0.12
CA ARG A 354 29.87 -14.03 0.78
C ARG A 354 30.63 -13.70 2.04
N LEU A 355 30.64 -12.43 2.43
CA LEU A 355 31.27 -11.96 3.65
C LEU A 355 30.22 -11.53 4.67
N PHE A 356 30.39 -11.96 5.92
CA PHE A 356 29.55 -11.50 7.02
C PHE A 356 30.42 -10.90 8.13
N GLY A 357 30.12 -9.66 8.51
CA GLY A 357 30.81 -8.93 9.58
C GLY A 357 31.42 -7.62 9.11
N VAL A 358 32.36 -7.10 9.91
CA VAL A 358 33.03 -5.80 9.65
C VAL A 358 34.40 -6.05 9.03
N LEU A 359 34.52 -5.82 7.72
CA LEU A 359 35.79 -5.93 7.00
C LEU A 359 36.62 -4.67 7.18
N LYS A 360 37.79 -4.80 7.81
CA LYS A 360 38.75 -3.70 7.96
C LYS A 360 39.97 -3.95 7.08
N ILE A 361 40.36 -2.95 6.29
CA ILE A 361 41.57 -2.94 5.46
C ILE A 361 42.42 -1.76 5.94
N GLY A 362 43.58 -2.07 6.51
CA GLY A 362 44.48 -1.10 7.10
C GLY A 362 45.88 -1.12 6.47
N PRO A 363 46.85 -0.39 7.07
CA PRO A 363 48.24 -0.41 6.62
C PRO A 363 48.83 -1.83 6.67
N GLY A 364 49.43 -2.28 5.56
CA GLY A 364 50.02 -3.61 5.41
C GLY A 364 49.09 -4.66 4.78
N ASP A 365 47.79 -4.36 4.63
CA ASP A 365 46.84 -5.25 3.96
C ASP A 365 46.85 -5.11 2.43
N GLU A 366 47.49 -4.06 1.88
CA GLU A 366 47.44 -3.70 0.46
C GLU A 366 47.92 -4.84 -0.45
N SER A 367 48.90 -5.64 -0.01
CA SER A 367 49.39 -6.80 -0.79
C SER A 367 48.42 -7.98 -0.83
N TYR A 368 47.33 -7.95 -0.05
CA TYR A 368 46.38 -9.05 0.13
C TYR A 368 44.97 -8.73 -0.35
N VAL A 369 44.70 -7.49 -0.78
CA VAL A 369 43.35 -7.07 -1.24
C VAL A 369 42.84 -7.86 -2.44
N TYR A 370 43.75 -8.39 -3.28
CA TYR A 370 43.41 -9.25 -4.43
C TYR A 370 42.58 -10.49 -4.04
N LYS A 371 42.65 -10.92 -2.77
CA LYS A 371 41.90 -12.07 -2.27
C LYS A 371 40.39 -11.82 -2.17
N LEU A 372 39.94 -10.57 -2.26
CA LEU A 372 38.54 -10.17 -2.22
C LEU A 372 37.86 -10.21 -3.60
N ARG A 373 38.59 -10.59 -4.66
CA ARG A 373 38.12 -10.56 -6.06
C ARG A 373 36.83 -11.35 -6.31
N ASN A 374 36.65 -12.46 -5.59
CA ASN A 374 35.50 -13.36 -5.74
C ASN A 374 34.30 -12.99 -4.86
N VAL A 375 34.43 -11.97 -4.00
CA VAL A 375 33.35 -11.59 -3.08
C VAL A 375 32.20 -10.97 -3.89
N THR A 376 31.02 -11.58 -3.82
CA THR A 376 29.77 -11.18 -4.47
C THR A 376 28.82 -10.46 -3.50
N TRP A 377 28.86 -10.81 -2.20
CA TRP A 377 28.02 -10.20 -1.16
C TRP A 377 28.82 -9.78 0.07
N ILE A 378 28.45 -8.63 0.64
CA ILE A 378 28.89 -8.20 1.97
C ILE A 378 27.66 -7.94 2.84
N TYR A 379 27.57 -8.63 3.98
CA TYR A 379 26.59 -8.40 5.05
C TYR A 379 27.31 -7.80 6.25
N GLY A 380 27.23 -6.48 6.40
CA GLY A 380 27.93 -5.77 7.48
C GLY A 380 28.52 -4.45 7.00
N GLN A 381 29.78 -4.20 7.35
CA GLN A 381 30.45 -2.91 7.11
C GLN A 381 31.82 -3.11 6.47
N LEU A 382 32.28 -2.11 5.71
CA LEU A 382 33.61 -2.04 5.12
C LEU A 382 34.32 -0.78 5.61
N GLU A 383 35.50 -0.95 6.20
CA GLU A 383 36.36 0.15 6.65
C GLU A 383 37.73 0.06 5.96
N ILE A 384 38.07 1.02 5.11
CA ILE A 384 39.40 1.13 4.49
C ILE A 384 40.08 2.38 5.03
N HIS A 385 41.22 2.23 5.70
CA HIS A 385 41.87 3.38 6.32
C HIS A 385 43.39 3.33 6.34
N ASN A 386 44.02 4.51 6.23
CA ASN A 386 45.48 4.68 6.32
C ASN A 386 46.28 3.82 5.32
N THR A 387 45.70 3.45 4.19
CA THR A 387 46.38 2.61 3.18
C THR A 387 47.17 3.43 2.17
N ASN A 388 48.10 2.78 1.48
CA ASN A 388 48.80 3.32 0.31
C ASN A 388 48.14 2.92 -1.02
N LEU A 389 46.90 2.45 -1.00
CA LEU A 389 46.16 2.09 -2.21
C LEU A 389 45.98 3.32 -3.10
N ASP A 390 46.27 3.15 -4.39
CA ASP A 390 46.00 4.13 -5.43
C ASP A 390 44.60 3.96 -6.05
N LYS A 391 44.03 2.75 -5.93
CA LYS A 391 42.67 2.43 -6.37
C LYS A 391 42.02 1.34 -5.52
N ILE A 392 40.68 1.32 -5.54
CA ILE A 392 39.85 0.20 -5.07
C ILE A 392 39.20 -0.43 -6.30
N ASP A 393 39.83 -1.47 -6.86
CA ASP A 393 39.33 -2.24 -8.00
C ASP A 393 39.31 -3.76 -7.74
N PHE A 394 39.74 -4.17 -6.54
CA PHE A 394 39.86 -5.57 -6.13
C PHE A 394 38.53 -6.23 -5.76
N PHE A 395 37.42 -5.48 -5.70
CA PHE A 395 36.05 -6.02 -5.56
C PHE A 395 35.40 -6.30 -6.93
N GLU A 396 36.07 -7.07 -7.78
CA GLU A 396 35.64 -7.30 -9.17
C GLU A 396 34.28 -7.99 -9.32
N SER A 397 33.87 -8.78 -8.31
CA SER A 397 32.63 -9.56 -8.34
C SER A 397 31.54 -9.04 -7.42
N LEU A 398 31.78 -7.96 -6.66
CA LEU A 398 30.85 -7.49 -5.64
C LEU A 398 29.56 -6.98 -6.30
N GLU A 399 28.42 -7.60 -5.97
CA GLU A 399 27.12 -7.23 -6.51
C GLU A 399 26.21 -6.58 -5.47
N TYR A 400 26.25 -7.03 -4.22
CA TYR A 400 25.34 -6.58 -3.18
C TYR A 400 26.07 -6.26 -1.88
N PHE A 401 25.72 -5.12 -1.29
CA PHE A 401 26.21 -4.69 0.01
C PHE A 401 25.02 -4.38 0.92
N ILE A 402 24.92 -5.07 2.06
CA ILE A 402 23.79 -4.90 2.97
C ILE A 402 24.28 -4.64 4.38
N THR A 403 23.80 -3.54 4.96
CA THR A 403 24.03 -3.14 6.33
C THR A 403 22.66 -2.99 7.00
N LEU A 404 22.47 -3.65 8.14
CA LEU A 404 21.28 -3.51 8.98
C LEU A 404 21.55 -2.49 10.09
N GLY A 405 20.53 -1.77 10.53
CA GLY A 405 20.68 -0.69 11.52
C GLY A 405 21.18 0.63 10.94
N GLU A 406 21.33 1.63 11.80
CA GLU A 406 21.80 3.00 11.45
C GLU A 406 23.34 3.08 11.25
N PHE A 407 24.00 1.97 10.91
CA PHE A 407 25.44 1.94 10.70
C PHE A 407 25.85 2.43 9.30
N ILE A 408 27.02 3.06 9.21
CA ILE A 408 27.68 3.38 7.94
C ILE A 408 28.08 2.07 7.26
N SER A 409 27.63 1.85 6.03
CA SER A 409 27.95 0.65 5.24
C SER A 409 29.41 0.63 4.81
N MET A 410 29.93 1.74 4.28
CA MET A 410 31.28 1.83 3.76
C MET A 410 31.98 3.11 4.23
N LYS A 411 33.15 2.96 4.86
CA LYS A 411 33.95 4.06 5.38
C LYS A 411 35.37 3.97 4.79
N ILE A 412 35.73 4.91 3.93
CA ILE A 412 37.02 4.96 3.26
C ILE A 412 37.70 6.26 3.64
N THR A 413 38.71 6.20 4.50
CA THR A 413 39.28 7.41 5.11
C THR A 413 40.80 7.40 5.21
N LYS A 414 41.45 8.56 5.08
CA LYS A 414 42.92 8.68 5.30
C LYS A 414 43.77 7.88 4.32
N ASN A 415 43.35 7.75 3.06
CA ASN A 415 44.09 7.06 2.01
C ASN A 415 44.67 8.09 1.02
N PRO A 416 45.87 8.66 1.28
CA PRO A 416 46.35 9.85 0.59
C PRO A 416 46.74 9.64 -0.87
N LYS A 417 46.76 8.39 -1.36
CA LYS A 417 47.06 8.06 -2.77
C LYS A 417 45.85 7.59 -3.55
N LEU A 418 44.69 7.43 -2.91
CA LEU A 418 43.53 6.79 -3.51
C LEU A 418 42.87 7.72 -4.54
N GLU A 419 43.06 7.44 -5.83
CA GLU A 419 42.57 8.26 -6.95
C GLU A 419 41.26 7.73 -7.57
N VAL A 420 40.99 6.43 -7.46
CA VAL A 420 39.84 5.77 -8.12
C VAL A 420 39.22 4.70 -7.21
N SER A 421 37.89 4.66 -7.12
CA SER A 421 37.15 3.53 -6.53
C SER A 421 36.15 2.99 -7.54
N MET A 422 36.31 1.74 -7.96
CA MET A 422 35.48 1.10 -8.97
C MET A 422 34.90 -0.21 -8.43
N PHE A 423 33.57 -0.29 -8.41
CA PHE A 423 32.83 -1.49 -8.07
C PHE A 423 32.05 -1.96 -9.31
N PRO A 424 32.69 -2.67 -10.25
CA PRO A 424 32.20 -2.80 -11.62
C PRO A 424 30.88 -3.58 -11.74
N LYS A 425 30.57 -4.46 -10.78
CA LYS A 425 29.34 -5.26 -10.78
C LYS A 425 28.37 -4.90 -9.67
N LEU A 426 28.66 -3.87 -8.87
CA LEU A 426 27.85 -3.52 -7.73
C LEU A 426 26.48 -3.06 -8.21
N ARG A 427 25.43 -3.76 -7.79
CA ARG A 427 24.05 -3.49 -8.20
C ARG A 427 23.32 -2.65 -7.15
N LYS A 428 23.55 -2.96 -5.87
CA LYS A 428 22.81 -2.37 -4.76
C LYS A 428 23.65 -2.30 -3.49
N ILE A 429 23.66 -1.12 -2.88
CA ILE A 429 24.04 -0.91 -1.48
C ILE A 429 22.76 -0.61 -0.72
N GLN A 430 22.58 -1.25 0.44
CA GLN A 430 21.47 -1.00 1.33
C GLN A 430 22.00 -0.73 2.74
N GLY A 431 21.59 0.40 3.32
CA GLY A 431 21.69 0.70 4.74
C GLY A 431 20.37 1.27 5.26
N LYS A 432 20.21 1.45 6.58
CA LYS A 432 19.24 2.42 7.11
C LYS A 432 19.87 3.80 7.31
N ASN A 433 21.20 3.85 7.38
CA ASN A 433 21.91 5.12 7.51
C ASN A 433 21.70 5.93 6.24
N ILE A 434 21.37 7.20 6.42
CA ILE A 434 21.13 8.18 5.36
C ILE A 434 22.41 8.49 4.57
N ALA A 435 23.57 8.37 5.20
CA ALA A 435 24.89 8.44 4.58
C ALA A 435 25.58 7.07 4.70
N PRO A 436 25.13 6.06 3.94
CA PRO A 436 25.68 4.71 4.04
C PRO A 436 27.16 4.64 3.62
N ILE A 437 27.69 5.67 2.96
CA ILE A 437 29.05 5.69 2.43
C ILE A 437 29.72 6.99 2.80
N ILE A 438 30.93 6.90 3.36
CA ILE A 438 31.74 8.04 3.77
C ILE A 438 33.13 7.95 3.14
N PHE A 439 33.53 9.05 2.50
CA PHE A 439 34.89 9.31 2.05
C PHE A 439 35.43 10.53 2.79
N TYR A 440 36.62 10.43 3.40
CA TYR A 440 37.19 11.54 4.18
C TYR A 440 38.72 11.47 4.29
N GLU A 441 39.42 12.59 4.09
CA GLU A 441 40.90 12.68 4.15
C GLU A 441 41.60 11.70 3.19
N ASN A 442 41.02 11.43 2.02
CA ASN A 442 41.69 10.67 0.96
C ASN A 442 42.42 11.63 0.00
N PHE A 443 42.86 11.15 -1.17
CA PHE A 443 43.51 12.01 -2.14
C PHE A 443 42.58 13.17 -2.55
N GLU A 444 43.10 14.40 -2.57
CA GLU A 444 42.30 15.62 -2.63
C GLU A 444 41.40 15.72 -3.87
N THR A 445 41.82 15.17 -5.01
CA THR A 445 40.95 15.11 -6.20
C THR A 445 39.90 14.04 -6.08
N PHE A 446 40.15 12.91 -5.43
CA PHE A 446 39.13 11.86 -5.24
C PHE A 446 37.98 12.34 -4.36
N ASP A 447 38.28 13.04 -3.26
CA ASP A 447 37.26 13.62 -2.37
C ASP A 447 36.48 14.79 -3.01
N LYS A 448 37.01 15.42 -4.08
CA LYS A 448 36.41 16.58 -4.78
C LYS A 448 35.89 16.28 -6.19
N ASN A 449 36.13 15.09 -6.74
CA ASN A 449 35.79 14.78 -8.13
C ASN A 449 34.37 14.24 -8.24
N VAL A 450 33.45 15.14 -8.59
CA VAL A 450 32.04 14.87 -8.90
C VAL A 450 31.89 13.71 -9.90
N LYS A 451 32.81 13.56 -10.86
CA LYS A 451 32.77 12.47 -11.86
C LYS A 451 33.02 11.10 -11.23
N THR A 452 33.95 11.00 -10.26
CA THR A 452 34.23 9.74 -9.56
C THR A 452 33.07 9.35 -8.64
N CYS A 453 32.44 10.34 -8.00
CA CYS A 453 31.21 10.15 -7.24
C CYS A 453 30.05 9.73 -8.17
N GLN A 454 29.88 10.38 -9.32
CA GLN A 454 28.89 10.02 -10.33
C GLN A 454 29.12 8.62 -10.92
N GLU A 455 30.35 8.23 -11.24
CA GLU A 455 30.68 6.88 -11.74
C GLU A 455 30.38 5.81 -10.69
N PHE A 456 30.65 6.09 -9.42
CA PHE A 456 30.29 5.23 -8.30
C PHE A 456 28.75 5.13 -8.16
N MET A 457 28.03 6.26 -8.21
CA MET A 457 26.57 6.31 -8.11
C MET A 457 25.87 5.63 -9.30
N LEU A 458 26.36 5.84 -10.53
CA LEU A 458 25.88 5.21 -11.76
C LEU A 458 26.07 3.69 -11.77
N SER A 459 27.08 3.18 -11.04
CA SER A 459 27.25 1.74 -10.87
C SER A 459 26.08 1.14 -10.05
N SER A 460 25.51 1.88 -9.09
CA SER A 460 24.44 1.43 -8.21
C SER A 460 23.09 2.12 -8.49
N ARG A 461 22.20 1.45 -9.25
CA ARG A 461 20.84 1.93 -9.60
C ARG A 461 19.91 2.30 -8.43
N SER A 462 20.33 2.07 -7.18
CA SER A 462 19.55 2.33 -5.96
C SER A 462 19.93 3.65 -5.26
N LEU A 463 21.12 4.22 -5.50
CA LEU A 463 21.55 5.43 -4.77
C LEU A 463 20.88 6.72 -5.29
N GLU A 464 20.30 6.71 -6.50
CA GLU A 464 19.55 7.86 -7.05
C GLU A 464 18.32 8.28 -6.22
N ARG A 465 17.80 7.41 -5.33
CA ARG A 465 16.64 7.71 -4.48
C ARG A 465 16.99 8.15 -3.05
N GLU A 466 18.24 8.00 -2.62
CA GLU A 466 18.68 8.30 -1.25
C GLU A 466 19.61 9.51 -1.15
N PHE A 467 20.29 9.87 -2.24
CA PHE A 467 21.20 11.00 -2.30
C PHE A 467 20.55 12.09 -3.14
N GLY A 468 20.06 13.15 -2.48
CA GLY A 468 19.63 14.37 -3.15
C GLY A 468 20.78 14.89 -4.02
N PHE A 469 20.49 15.15 -5.29
CA PHE A 469 21.44 15.80 -6.18
C PHE A 469 21.15 17.28 -6.11
N ILE A 470 22.09 18.10 -5.63
CA ILE A 470 21.86 19.55 -5.58
C ILE A 470 21.72 20.02 -7.03
N ASP A 471 20.55 20.53 -7.41
CA ASP A 471 20.38 21.19 -8.71
C ASP A 471 21.30 22.42 -8.80
N GLU A 472 22.50 22.23 -9.36
CA GLU A 472 23.53 23.25 -9.49
C GLU A 472 23.09 24.43 -10.36
N GLN A 473 21.96 24.33 -11.09
CA GLN A 473 21.42 25.44 -11.88
C GLN A 473 20.66 26.46 -11.02
N ARG A 474 20.30 26.10 -9.78
CA ARG A 474 19.41 26.90 -8.94
C ARG A 474 20.11 27.93 -8.07
N CYS A 475 21.36 27.69 -7.70
CA CYS A 475 22.17 28.61 -6.89
C CYS A 475 23.44 29.04 -7.61
N GLU A 476 23.99 30.19 -7.19
CA GLU A 476 25.34 30.58 -7.61
C GLU A 476 26.36 29.54 -7.15
N PRO A 477 27.37 29.18 -7.96
CA PRO A 477 28.32 28.11 -7.62
C PRO A 477 29.06 28.30 -6.29
N LEU A 478 29.30 29.54 -5.88
CA LEU A 478 29.96 29.86 -4.60
C LEU A 478 29.03 29.74 -3.38
N CYS A 479 27.72 29.58 -3.61
CA CYS A 479 26.68 29.45 -2.60
C CYS A 479 26.13 28.01 -2.53
N ILE A 480 26.82 27.06 -3.15
CA ILE A 480 26.51 25.63 -3.05
C ILE A 480 27.38 25.02 -1.95
N PHE A 481 26.73 24.36 -0.99
CA PHE A 481 27.41 23.60 0.05
C PHE A 481 27.24 22.11 -0.20
N HIS A 482 28.30 21.48 -0.73
CA HIS A 482 28.28 20.07 -1.12
C HIS A 482 28.42 19.08 0.04
N GLN A 483 28.70 19.55 1.25
CA GLN A 483 28.91 18.67 2.40
C GLN A 483 27.58 18.34 3.06
N PHE A 484 27.29 17.06 3.20
CA PHE A 484 26.03 16.59 3.76
C PHE A 484 26.01 16.61 5.30
N ASN A 485 27.04 16.03 5.92
CA ASN A 485 27.19 15.99 7.38
C ASN A 485 27.97 17.22 7.87
N ILE A 486 27.38 17.97 8.79
CA ILE A 486 27.99 19.17 9.34
C ILE A 486 28.86 18.82 10.56
N ASN A 487 30.16 19.06 10.49
CA ASN A 487 31.06 18.99 11.64
C ASN A 487 32.07 20.17 11.60
N SER A 488 32.91 20.28 12.63
CA SER A 488 33.87 21.39 12.75
C SER A 488 34.83 21.56 11.56
N GLU A 489 35.07 20.53 10.76
CA GLU A 489 35.92 20.58 9.56
C GLU A 489 35.10 20.89 8.30
N THR A 490 34.02 20.14 8.04
CA THR A 490 33.18 20.35 6.85
C THR A 490 32.49 21.71 6.87
N PHE A 491 32.19 22.24 8.04
CA PHE A 491 31.53 23.53 8.18
C PHE A 491 32.42 24.73 7.85
N LYS A 492 33.75 24.55 7.78
CA LYS A 492 34.67 25.64 7.38
C LYS A 492 34.42 26.11 5.96
N SER A 493 33.89 25.25 5.09
CA SER A 493 33.54 25.59 3.69
C SER A 493 32.11 26.11 3.51
N PHE A 494 31.34 26.30 4.59
CA PHE A 494 29.98 26.82 4.47
C PHE A 494 29.97 28.25 3.90
N PRO A 495 29.10 28.58 2.93
CA PRO A 495 29.10 29.87 2.25
C PRO A 495 28.45 30.99 3.08
N LYS A 496 29.20 31.54 4.04
CA LYS A 496 28.71 32.52 5.05
C LYS A 496 28.22 33.86 4.50
N ASN A 497 28.58 34.21 3.26
CA ASN A 497 28.25 35.50 2.63
C ASN A 497 27.05 35.43 1.68
N CYS A 498 26.44 34.25 1.54
CA CYS A 498 25.32 34.03 0.64
C CYS A 498 23.98 34.24 1.34
N SER A 499 23.05 34.93 0.67
CA SER A 499 21.66 35.02 1.12
C SER A 499 20.81 33.85 0.64
N GLU A 500 21.19 33.24 -0.47
CA GLU A 500 20.54 32.07 -1.06
C GLU A 500 21.58 30.96 -1.10
N VAL A 501 21.28 29.82 -0.50
CA VAL A 501 22.22 28.69 -0.38
C VAL A 501 21.54 27.42 -0.86
N CYS A 502 22.26 26.63 -1.66
CA CYS A 502 21.84 25.28 -2.01
C CYS A 502 22.63 24.30 -1.15
N ALA A 503 21.94 23.56 -0.27
CA ALA A 503 22.58 22.64 0.65
C ALA A 503 21.62 21.56 1.15
N TYR A 504 22.15 20.35 1.32
CA TYR A 504 21.51 19.30 2.10
C TYR A 504 22.21 19.21 3.46
N LEU A 505 21.47 19.48 4.53
CA LEU A 505 22.06 19.67 5.85
C LEU A 505 21.63 18.52 6.77
N GLN A 506 22.61 17.77 7.28
CA GLN A 506 22.40 16.83 8.39
C GLN A 506 23.22 17.24 9.61
N ILE A 507 22.53 17.37 10.75
CA ILE A 507 23.11 17.57 12.08
C ILE A 507 22.68 16.41 12.96
N ASP A 508 23.65 15.72 13.55
CA ASP A 508 23.41 14.56 14.40
C ASP A 508 24.33 14.50 15.62
N SER A 509 24.36 13.36 16.32
CA SER A 509 25.19 13.16 17.50
C SER A 509 26.70 13.26 17.24
N ASP A 510 27.14 13.04 16.00
CA ASP A 510 28.55 13.04 15.59
C ASP A 510 29.00 14.44 15.11
N SER A 511 28.04 15.37 14.99
CA SER A 511 28.26 16.74 14.57
C SER A 511 28.87 17.57 15.71
N ILE A 512 30.20 17.65 15.79
CA ILE A 512 30.92 18.46 16.78
C ILE A 512 30.86 19.94 16.34
N ILE A 513 29.72 20.59 16.56
CA ILE A 513 29.50 22.00 16.22
C ILE A 513 28.71 22.71 17.33
N THR A 514 29.01 23.98 17.60
CA THR A 514 28.29 24.76 18.61
C THR A 514 27.13 25.54 17.99
N GLU A 515 26.09 25.84 18.78
CA GLU A 515 24.97 26.70 18.36
C GLU A 515 25.47 28.07 17.85
N LEU A 516 26.51 28.64 18.47
CA LEU A 516 27.12 29.91 18.05
C LEU A 516 27.80 29.81 16.67
N ASP A 517 28.44 28.68 16.36
CA ASP A 517 29.05 28.48 15.04
C ASP A 517 27.96 28.43 13.95
N LEU A 518 26.88 27.70 14.23
CA LEU A 518 25.71 27.63 13.34
C LEU A 518 25.09 29.01 13.13
N GLU A 519 24.83 29.76 14.19
CA GLU A 519 24.26 31.12 14.12
C GLU A 519 25.11 32.03 13.23
N ASN A 520 26.44 32.04 13.43
CA ASN A 520 27.35 32.88 12.65
C ASN A 520 27.38 32.52 11.16
N ALA A 521 27.16 31.25 10.81
CA ALA A 521 27.18 30.82 9.42
C ALA A 521 25.86 31.12 8.70
N PHE A 522 24.74 30.92 9.38
CA PHE A 522 23.40 31.11 8.83
C PHE A 522 22.88 32.55 8.97
N GLN A 523 23.63 33.45 9.62
CA GLN A 523 23.22 34.83 9.86
C GLN A 523 22.72 35.58 8.61
N ASN A 524 23.31 35.31 7.43
CA ASN A 524 22.96 35.98 6.18
C ASN A 524 21.98 35.18 5.31
N VAL A 525 21.78 33.90 5.61
CA VAL A 525 20.99 32.99 4.79
C VAL A 525 19.51 33.26 5.00
N LYS A 526 18.81 33.54 3.91
CA LYS A 526 17.37 33.81 3.85
C LYS A 526 16.62 32.73 3.08
N ILE A 527 17.25 32.17 2.04
CA ILE A 527 16.67 31.12 1.20
C ILE A 527 17.58 29.91 1.24
N LEU A 528 17.00 28.75 1.51
CA LEU A 528 17.68 27.46 1.48
C LEU A 528 16.97 26.56 0.48
N PHE A 529 17.70 26.11 -0.54
CA PHE A 529 17.27 25.06 -1.45
C PHE A 529 17.94 23.73 -1.05
N GLY A 530 17.13 22.72 -0.77
CA GLY A 530 17.54 21.43 -0.24
C GLY A 530 16.73 21.07 1.01
N TYR A 531 17.26 20.20 1.87
CA TYR A 531 16.55 19.75 3.07
C TYR A 531 17.40 19.88 4.34
N VAL A 532 16.70 19.88 5.48
CA VAL A 532 17.29 19.96 6.81
C VAL A 532 16.90 18.71 7.60
N ARG A 533 17.91 17.96 8.08
CA ARG A 533 17.76 16.81 8.98
C ARG A 533 18.49 17.05 10.28
N ILE A 534 17.78 16.89 11.38
CA ILE A 534 18.34 17.08 12.72
C ILE A 534 17.94 15.87 13.56
N LEU A 535 18.89 14.97 13.78
CA LEU A 535 18.65 13.61 14.28
C LEU A 535 19.56 13.28 15.45
N HIS A 536 19.02 12.92 16.61
CA HIS A 536 19.85 12.57 17.78
C HIS A 536 20.86 13.67 18.18
N SER A 537 20.60 14.94 17.82
CA SER A 537 21.50 16.05 18.12
C SER A 537 21.40 16.48 19.58
N ASN A 538 22.42 17.22 20.02
CA ASN A 538 22.45 17.86 21.34
C ASN A 538 21.99 19.33 21.32
N LEU A 539 21.41 19.80 20.21
CA LEU A 539 20.89 21.17 20.08
C LEU A 539 19.71 21.39 21.03
N LYS A 540 19.62 22.59 21.59
CA LYS A 540 18.50 23.00 22.44
C LYS A 540 17.41 23.71 21.66
N ASN A 541 17.78 24.38 20.57
CA ASN A 541 16.85 25.03 19.66
C ASN A 541 17.43 25.08 18.24
N LEU A 542 16.61 25.48 17.25
CA LEU A 542 17.05 25.68 15.86
C LEU A 542 17.08 27.17 15.46
N GLN A 543 17.28 28.08 16.43
CA GLN A 543 17.28 29.53 16.19
C GLN A 543 18.42 30.00 15.29
N PHE A 544 19.43 29.17 15.03
CA PHE A 544 20.42 29.46 13.98
C PHE A 544 19.76 29.61 12.59
N LEU A 545 18.59 29.02 12.37
CA LEU A 545 17.77 29.16 11.17
C LEU A 545 16.74 30.31 11.24
N LYS A 546 16.73 31.13 12.31
CA LYS A 546 15.69 32.15 12.53
C LYS A 546 15.58 33.19 11.41
N ASN A 547 16.65 33.43 10.64
CA ASN A 547 16.67 34.40 9.54
C ASN A 547 16.17 33.80 8.22
N LEU A 548 15.97 32.49 8.15
CA LEU A 548 15.49 31.80 6.98
C LEU A 548 14.02 32.17 6.73
N THR A 549 13.73 32.72 5.55
CA THR A 549 12.38 33.06 5.11
C THR A 549 11.78 31.98 4.22
N VAL A 550 12.61 31.33 3.41
CA VAL A 550 12.16 30.31 2.44
C VAL A 550 13.01 29.06 2.59
N LEU A 551 12.35 27.90 2.71
CA LEU A 551 13.00 26.59 2.68
C LEU A 551 12.31 25.73 1.61
N GLU A 552 13.01 25.43 0.53
CA GLU A 552 12.48 24.67 -0.60
C GLU A 552 13.26 23.38 -0.83
N CYS A 553 12.55 22.26 -0.84
CA CYS A 553 13.09 20.93 -1.07
C CYS A 553 12.79 20.43 -2.48
N GLU A 554 13.47 19.37 -2.90
CA GLU A 554 13.10 18.65 -4.10
C GLU A 554 11.81 17.81 -3.87
N PRO A 555 11.12 17.37 -4.93
CA PRO A 555 9.92 16.55 -4.78
C PRO A 555 10.19 15.30 -3.92
N LYS A 556 9.33 15.07 -2.92
CA LYS A 556 9.40 13.93 -1.95
C LYS A 556 10.49 14.03 -0.89
N GLU A 557 11.21 15.14 -0.81
CA GLU A 557 12.10 15.42 0.31
C GLU A 557 11.34 16.08 1.46
N LYS A 558 11.86 15.88 2.68
CA LYS A 558 11.23 16.35 3.90
C LYS A 558 12.23 16.96 4.87
N ILE A 559 11.78 17.97 5.59
CA ILE A 559 12.43 18.44 6.81
C ILE A 559 12.17 17.39 7.88
N TYR A 560 13.23 16.85 8.48
CA TYR A 560 13.12 15.76 9.44
C TYR A 560 13.85 16.08 10.74
N ILE A 561 13.09 16.29 11.82
CA ILE A 561 13.61 16.69 13.13
C ILE A 561 13.17 15.65 14.15
N SER A 562 14.07 14.73 14.48
CA SER A 562 13.70 13.54 15.23
C SER A 562 14.70 13.14 16.32
N LYS A 563 14.17 12.61 17.43
CA LYS A 563 14.96 12.01 18.53
C LYS A 563 16.00 12.97 19.16
N ASN A 564 15.76 14.28 19.12
CA ASN A 564 16.65 15.27 19.74
C ASN A 564 16.32 15.41 21.21
N LYS A 565 17.20 14.87 22.07
CA LYS A 565 16.94 14.72 23.51
C LYS A 565 16.78 16.04 24.25
N PHE A 566 17.48 17.09 23.80
CA PHE A 566 17.57 18.38 24.49
C PHE A 566 16.83 19.51 23.78
N LEU A 567 16.21 19.23 22.62
CA LEU A 567 15.53 20.23 21.83
C LEU A 567 14.25 20.68 22.54
N THR A 568 14.17 21.96 22.90
CA THR A 568 13.02 22.56 23.59
C THR A 568 12.14 23.39 22.66
N GLU A 569 12.69 23.85 21.53
CA GLU A 569 12.01 24.76 20.60
C GLU A 569 12.53 24.60 19.16
N ILE A 570 11.68 24.74 18.14
CA ILE A 570 12.12 24.83 16.73
C ILE A 570 12.66 26.25 16.47
N GLY A 571 11.85 27.31 16.65
CA GLY A 571 12.36 28.69 16.72
C GLY A 571 12.79 29.29 15.36
N MET A 572 12.17 28.85 14.27
CA MET A 572 12.39 29.40 12.93
C MET A 572 11.45 30.58 12.67
N GLU A 573 11.63 31.66 13.44
CA GLU A 573 10.63 32.73 13.57
C GLU A 573 10.28 33.45 12.25
N ASN A 574 11.24 33.67 11.35
CA ASN A 574 11.01 34.34 10.07
C ASN A 574 10.64 33.39 8.92
N TRP A 575 10.46 32.09 9.19
CA TRP A 575 10.13 31.13 8.14
C TRP A 575 8.72 31.40 7.61
N GLU A 576 8.61 31.76 6.33
CA GLU A 576 7.36 32.18 5.69
C GLU A 576 6.80 31.14 4.73
N SER A 577 7.67 30.48 3.96
CA SER A 577 7.25 29.57 2.88
C SER A 577 8.06 28.29 2.78
N THR A 578 7.38 27.21 2.37
CA THR A 578 8.01 25.94 2.05
C THR A 578 7.18 25.09 1.09
N ASN A 579 7.86 24.26 0.29
CA ASN A 579 7.26 23.15 -0.47
C ASN A 579 7.60 21.77 0.15
N CYS A 580 8.34 21.76 1.25
CA CYS A 580 8.87 20.54 1.87
C CYS A 580 7.80 19.84 2.68
N GLU A 581 7.82 18.51 2.67
CA GLU A 581 7.15 17.76 3.73
C GLU A 581 7.83 18.06 5.08
N ILE A 582 7.06 18.04 6.17
CA ILE A 582 7.56 18.34 7.51
C ILE A 582 7.25 17.16 8.41
N GLU A 583 8.29 16.58 9.01
CA GLU A 583 8.13 15.56 10.04
C GLU A 583 8.97 15.88 11.28
N ILE A 584 8.28 16.05 12.40
CA ILE A 584 8.89 16.27 13.71
C ILE A 584 8.42 15.15 14.62
N SER A 585 9.34 14.33 15.11
CA SER A 585 9.00 13.15 15.92
C SER A 585 9.92 12.91 17.11
N ASP A 586 9.39 12.39 18.21
CA ASP A 586 10.19 11.80 19.29
C ASP A 586 11.19 12.77 19.96
N ASN A 587 10.87 14.07 20.08
CA ASN A 587 11.69 15.04 20.80
C ASN A 587 11.08 15.26 22.21
N PRO A 588 11.60 14.60 23.26
CA PRO A 588 10.91 14.47 24.54
C PRO A 588 10.82 15.76 25.35
N LEU A 589 11.63 16.77 25.03
CA LEU A 589 11.63 18.08 25.70
C LEU A 589 11.09 19.22 24.82
N LEU A 590 10.63 18.92 23.60
CA LEU A 590 10.15 19.94 22.67
C LEU A 590 8.80 20.49 23.15
N GLU A 591 8.77 21.74 23.58
CA GLU A 591 7.56 22.38 24.13
C GLU A 591 6.90 23.34 23.12
N LYS A 592 7.65 23.88 22.15
CA LYS A 592 7.16 24.92 21.23
C LYS A 592 7.65 24.73 19.80
N PHE A 593 6.78 25.00 18.84
CA PHE A 593 7.19 25.15 17.44
C PHE A 593 7.84 26.53 17.21
N ASN A 594 7.19 27.63 17.60
CA ASN A 594 7.73 29.00 17.47
C ASN A 594 8.21 29.34 16.03
N SER A 595 7.35 29.10 15.03
CA SER A 595 7.54 29.59 13.65
C SER A 595 6.23 30.21 13.13
N PRO A 596 5.77 31.32 13.73
CA PRO A 596 4.43 31.87 13.52
C PRO A 596 4.20 32.44 12.11
N ASN A 597 5.25 32.72 11.35
CA ASN A 597 5.15 33.31 10.01
C ASN A 597 4.94 32.28 8.90
N LEU A 598 5.05 30.99 9.20
CA LEU A 598 4.98 29.92 8.20
C LEU A 598 3.53 29.73 7.75
N LYS A 599 3.20 30.29 6.59
CA LYS A 599 1.82 30.33 6.07
C LYS A 599 1.69 29.99 4.59
N ASN A 600 2.79 30.01 3.85
CA ASN A 600 2.79 29.77 2.41
C ASN A 600 3.31 28.36 2.10
N PHE A 601 2.39 27.47 1.74
CA PHE A 601 2.70 26.07 1.38
C PHE A 601 2.45 25.87 -0.11
N SER A 602 3.51 25.64 -0.89
CA SER A 602 3.41 25.58 -2.36
C SER A 602 3.14 24.18 -2.93
N ASN A 603 3.20 23.14 -2.11
CA ASN A 603 2.87 21.76 -2.49
C ASN A 603 1.49 21.38 -1.95
N LEU A 604 0.54 21.01 -2.83
CA LEU A 604 -0.83 20.66 -2.46
C LEU A 604 -0.92 19.30 -1.73
N ASP A 605 0.09 18.44 -1.89
CA ASP A 605 0.19 17.13 -1.23
C ASP A 605 1.16 17.15 -0.04
N LEU A 606 1.39 18.32 0.56
CA LEU A 606 2.34 18.48 1.68
C LEU A 606 1.85 17.72 2.91
N ASN A 607 2.61 16.69 3.31
CA ASN A 607 2.44 16.02 4.59
C ASN A 607 3.12 16.82 5.69
N PHE A 608 2.33 17.28 6.66
CA PHE A 608 2.83 17.93 7.87
C PHE A 608 2.50 17.06 9.06
N LEU A 609 3.54 16.54 9.71
CA LEU A 609 3.44 15.52 10.71
C LEU A 609 4.20 15.88 11.99
N ILE A 610 3.49 15.99 13.12
CA ILE A 610 4.09 16.12 14.46
C ILE A 610 3.73 14.89 15.28
N LYS A 611 4.70 14.16 15.84
CA LYS A 611 4.46 12.96 16.65
C LYS A 611 5.25 12.89 17.94
N PHE A 612 4.66 12.34 19.00
CA PHE A 612 5.41 11.89 20.19
C PHE A 612 6.38 12.95 20.77
N GLN A 613 5.89 14.19 20.96
CA GLN A 613 6.65 15.28 21.59
C GLN A 613 6.48 15.28 23.11
N SER A 614 7.03 16.31 23.77
CA SER A 614 6.75 16.60 25.19
C SER A 614 5.24 16.71 25.46
N GLU A 615 4.82 16.34 26.68
CA GLU A 615 3.43 16.54 27.15
C GLU A 615 3.06 18.04 27.21
N ASN A 616 4.06 18.91 27.36
CA ASN A 616 3.87 20.37 27.37
C ASN A 616 3.87 20.99 25.95
N PHE A 617 3.96 20.18 24.89
CA PHE A 617 4.02 20.70 23.53
C PHE A 617 2.77 21.51 23.19
N CYS A 618 2.99 22.73 22.72
CA CYS A 618 1.92 23.63 22.32
C CYS A 618 2.17 24.28 20.96
N LEU A 619 1.08 24.66 20.32
CA LEU A 619 1.07 25.49 19.12
C LEU A 619 0.38 26.82 19.42
N SER A 620 0.92 27.92 18.89
CA SER A 620 0.29 29.24 18.96
C SER A 620 -0.94 29.32 18.05
N PHE A 621 -1.81 30.30 18.30
CA PHE A 621 -3.00 30.51 17.48
C PHE A 621 -2.67 30.87 16.02
N GLN A 622 -1.58 31.60 15.79
CA GLN A 622 -1.08 31.93 14.45
C GLN A 622 -0.65 30.66 13.71
N GLU A 623 0.16 29.82 14.35
CA GLU A 623 0.65 28.55 13.76
C GLU A 623 -0.51 27.63 13.40
N ILE A 624 -1.44 27.39 14.32
CA ILE A 624 -2.59 26.53 14.06
C ILE A 624 -3.45 27.09 12.93
N THR A 625 -3.66 28.41 12.91
CA THR A 625 -4.41 29.04 11.82
C THR A 625 -3.77 28.83 10.47
N HIS A 626 -2.44 28.88 10.38
CA HIS A 626 -1.75 28.60 9.14
C HIS A 626 -1.76 27.11 8.80
N PHE A 627 -1.51 26.23 9.77
CA PHE A 627 -1.37 24.78 9.53
C PHE A 627 -2.70 24.10 9.24
N SER A 628 -3.80 24.57 9.84
CA SER A 628 -5.14 24.07 9.53
C SER A 628 -5.59 24.41 8.10
N LYS A 629 -4.90 25.31 7.38
CA LYS A 629 -5.16 25.56 5.95
C LYS A 629 -4.49 24.51 5.04
N ILE A 630 -3.68 23.61 5.59
CA ILE A 630 -2.99 22.53 4.86
C ILE A 630 -3.89 21.28 4.80
N PRO A 631 -4.12 20.68 3.62
CA PRO A 631 -4.99 19.50 3.48
C PRO A 631 -4.58 18.28 4.32
N TYR A 632 -3.27 18.05 4.51
CA TYR A 632 -2.72 16.87 5.20
C TYR A 632 -1.91 17.23 6.46
N PHE A 633 -2.40 18.18 7.26
CA PHE A 633 -1.83 18.46 8.58
C PHE A 633 -2.29 17.43 9.61
N GLN A 634 -1.35 16.75 10.27
CA GLN A 634 -1.62 15.72 11.29
C GLN A 634 -0.71 15.87 12.51
N VAL A 635 -1.29 15.71 13.70
CA VAL A 635 -0.59 15.90 14.97
C VAL A 635 -0.86 14.71 15.90
N PHE A 636 -0.01 13.69 15.85
CA PHE A 636 -0.09 12.53 16.74
C PHE A 636 0.69 12.75 18.05
N ALA A 637 0.14 13.55 18.95
CA ALA A 637 0.68 13.64 20.31
C ALA A 637 -0.39 13.24 21.34
N ARG A 638 0.09 12.73 22.49
CA ARG A 638 -0.79 12.35 23.61
C ARG A 638 -1.52 13.56 24.16
N GLU A 639 -0.83 14.70 24.23
CA GLU A 639 -1.36 15.99 24.65
C GLU A 639 -0.77 17.06 23.73
N VAL A 640 -1.63 17.79 23.01
CA VAL A 640 -1.24 19.03 22.30
C VAL A 640 -2.16 20.13 22.76
N ASN A 641 -1.56 21.22 23.21
CA ASN A 641 -2.29 22.34 23.76
C ASN A 641 -2.12 23.60 22.90
N TYR A 642 -3.03 24.55 23.10
CA TYR A 642 -2.80 25.93 22.66
C TYR A 642 -1.75 26.56 23.58
N CYS A 643 -0.78 27.26 23.02
CA CYS A 643 0.20 27.97 23.85
C CYS A 643 -0.52 29.06 24.67
N ALA A 644 -0.33 29.03 25.99
CA ALA A 644 -0.89 30.01 26.91
C ALA A 644 -0.48 31.43 26.48
N SER A 645 -1.44 32.24 26.07
CA SER A 645 -1.18 33.56 25.51
C SER A 645 -2.36 34.51 25.72
N ASN A 646 -2.07 35.74 26.16
CA ASN A 646 -3.07 36.80 26.31
C ASN A 646 -3.33 37.46 24.95
N VAL A 647 -3.95 36.73 24.03
CA VAL A 647 -4.19 37.19 22.66
C VAL A 647 -5.54 37.88 22.57
N SER A 648 -5.57 39.09 22.02
CA SER A 648 -6.81 39.83 21.74
C SER A 648 -7.17 39.86 20.25
N MET A 649 -6.18 39.60 19.39
CA MET A 649 -6.30 39.62 17.93
C MET A 649 -5.45 38.51 17.31
N VAL A 650 -5.98 37.81 16.31
CA VAL A 650 -5.23 36.87 15.45
C VAL A 650 -5.60 37.15 14.00
N GLU A 651 -4.61 37.39 13.13
CA GLU A 651 -4.81 37.83 11.74
C GLU A 651 -5.81 39.00 11.61
N ASP A 652 -5.65 40.03 12.45
CA ASP A 652 -6.54 41.21 12.53
C ASP A 652 -8.01 40.93 12.92
N GLU A 653 -8.31 39.70 13.37
CA GLU A 653 -9.63 39.32 13.86
C GLU A 653 -9.67 39.26 15.38
N LYS A 654 -10.75 39.79 15.96
CA LYS A 654 -10.95 39.80 17.41
C LYS A 654 -11.07 38.38 17.94
N PHE A 655 -10.21 38.07 18.90
CA PHE A 655 -10.12 36.81 19.60
C PHE A 655 -10.78 36.92 20.98
N CYS A 656 -11.58 35.91 21.34
CA CYS A 656 -12.34 35.89 22.57
C CYS A 656 -12.30 34.51 23.23
N GLU A 657 -12.33 34.49 24.56
CA GLU A 657 -12.52 33.25 25.32
C GLU A 657 -13.99 33.07 25.67
N ILE A 658 -14.45 31.83 25.65
CA ILE A 658 -15.82 31.52 26.05
C ILE A 658 -15.88 31.48 27.59
N PRO A 659 -16.69 32.32 28.24
CA PRO A 659 -16.76 32.32 29.70
C PRO A 659 -17.45 31.04 30.19
N GLU A 660 -16.74 30.21 30.95
CA GLU A 660 -17.20 28.89 31.43
C GLU A 660 -18.50 28.92 32.26
N ASN A 661 -19.00 30.10 32.67
CA ASN A 661 -20.11 30.23 33.64
C ASN A 661 -21.18 31.29 33.31
N VAL A 662 -21.10 31.99 32.17
CA VAL A 662 -22.03 33.12 31.86
C VAL A 662 -22.91 32.84 30.64
N GLY A 663 -22.59 31.80 29.86
CA GLY A 663 -23.34 31.40 28.66
C GLY A 663 -23.29 32.46 27.54
N LEU A 664 -24.05 32.21 26.47
CA LEU A 664 -24.04 33.08 25.27
C LEU A 664 -24.64 34.47 25.51
N LYS A 665 -25.40 34.66 26.59
CA LYS A 665 -26.04 35.94 26.92
C LYS A 665 -25.04 37.10 27.00
N SER A 666 -23.86 36.86 27.59
CA SER A 666 -22.81 37.87 27.76
C SER A 666 -21.78 37.90 26.62
N PHE A 667 -21.94 37.03 25.61
CA PHE A 667 -21.00 36.91 24.52
C PHE A 667 -20.93 38.21 23.70
N ASP A 668 -19.72 38.56 23.27
CA ASP A 668 -19.43 39.74 22.49
C ASP A 668 -19.54 39.45 20.99
N GLU A 669 -20.50 40.08 20.34
CA GLU A 669 -20.86 39.85 18.93
C GLU A 669 -19.77 40.29 17.93
N THR A 670 -18.78 41.06 18.42
CA THR A 670 -17.63 41.50 17.60
C THR A 670 -16.52 40.45 17.53
N CYS A 671 -16.59 39.40 18.35
CA CYS A 671 -15.68 38.26 18.27
C CYS A 671 -15.84 37.55 16.93
N ARG A 672 -14.71 37.16 16.34
CA ARG A 672 -14.68 36.29 15.15
C ARG A 672 -13.99 34.97 15.41
N ARG A 673 -13.05 34.97 16.36
CA ARG A 673 -12.31 33.78 16.77
C ARG A 673 -12.56 33.50 18.23
N VAL A 674 -12.83 32.25 18.57
CA VAL A 674 -13.10 31.84 19.95
C VAL A 674 -12.23 30.70 20.42
N LEU A 675 -11.79 30.76 21.67
CA LEU A 675 -11.11 29.68 22.37
C LEU A 675 -12.04 29.01 23.37
N GLY A 676 -12.00 27.68 23.40
CA GLY A 676 -12.69 26.85 24.36
C GLY A 676 -13.82 26.03 23.76
N ILE A 677 -14.59 25.38 24.62
CA ILE A 677 -15.72 24.53 24.24
C ILE A 677 -16.95 25.42 24.06
N LEU A 678 -17.36 25.62 22.82
CA LEU A 678 -18.59 26.33 22.48
C LEU A 678 -19.80 25.41 22.67
N LYS A 679 -20.38 25.47 23.87
CA LYS A 679 -21.55 24.67 24.25
C LYS A 679 -22.82 25.50 24.14
N ILE A 680 -23.79 25.03 23.35
CA ILE A 680 -25.14 25.60 23.18
C ILE A 680 -26.14 24.63 23.80
N VAL A 681 -26.84 25.07 24.84
CA VAL A 681 -27.76 24.24 25.64
C VAL A 681 -29.15 24.90 25.75
N PRO A 682 -30.17 24.26 26.37
CA PRO A 682 -31.48 24.89 26.53
C PRO A 682 -31.41 26.25 27.24
N GLY A 683 -32.01 27.27 26.63
CA GLY A 683 -32.00 28.67 27.07
C GLY A 683 -31.05 29.57 26.28
N ASP A 684 -30.07 29.00 25.58
CA ASP A 684 -29.12 29.75 24.74
C ASP A 684 -29.69 30.11 23.36
N GLU A 685 -30.81 29.50 22.94
CA GLU A 685 -31.39 29.68 21.60
C GLU A 685 -31.70 31.15 21.28
N ASN A 686 -32.04 31.95 22.30
CA ASN A 686 -32.30 33.39 22.15
C ASN A 686 -31.03 34.22 21.90
N TYR A 687 -29.84 33.64 22.03
CA TYR A 687 -28.56 34.34 21.96
C TYR A 687 -27.63 33.80 20.86
N VAL A 688 -28.02 32.75 20.12
CA VAL A 688 -27.19 32.16 19.06
C VAL A 688 -26.86 33.14 17.93
N TYR A 689 -27.68 34.18 17.73
CA TYR A 689 -27.41 35.25 16.76
C TYR A 689 -26.07 35.96 17.00
N LYS A 690 -25.57 35.92 18.24
CA LYS A 690 -24.28 36.51 18.62
C LYS A 690 -23.07 35.79 18.04
N LEU A 691 -23.27 34.55 17.59
CA LEU A 691 -22.24 33.71 16.97
C LEU A 691 -22.13 33.93 15.46
N LYS A 692 -22.97 34.79 14.87
CA LYS A 692 -23.05 35.01 13.41
C LYS A 692 -21.73 35.41 12.76
N ASN A 693 -20.84 36.09 13.49
CA ASN A 693 -19.56 36.57 12.96
C ASN A 693 -18.39 35.59 13.22
N ILE A 694 -18.64 34.45 13.87
CA ILE A 694 -17.60 33.48 14.19
C ILE A 694 -17.13 32.77 12.91
N THR A 695 -15.83 32.84 12.68
CA THR A 695 -15.10 32.18 11.58
C THR A 695 -14.23 31.04 12.11
N TRP A 696 -13.72 31.15 13.34
CA TRP A 696 -12.85 30.13 13.96
C TRP A 696 -13.29 29.74 15.35
N ILE A 697 -13.26 28.43 15.63
CA ILE A 697 -13.34 27.85 16.97
C ILE A 697 -12.07 27.05 17.23
N TYR A 698 -11.25 27.51 18.18
CA TYR A 698 -10.13 26.80 18.74
C TYR A 698 -10.62 25.96 19.93
N GLY A 699 -11.24 24.82 19.63
CA GLY A 699 -11.89 23.95 20.59
C GLY A 699 -13.01 23.12 19.95
N ASN A 700 -13.98 22.73 20.76
CA ASN A 700 -15.11 21.91 20.33
C ASN A 700 -16.38 22.75 20.17
N LEU A 701 -17.25 22.36 19.24
CA LEU A 701 -18.61 22.89 19.09
C LEU A 701 -19.62 21.83 19.53
N LEU A 702 -20.38 22.10 20.59
CA LEU A 702 -21.37 21.18 21.15
C LEU A 702 -22.75 21.84 21.16
N VAL A 703 -23.73 21.28 20.44
CA VAL A 703 -25.13 21.75 20.46
C VAL A 703 -26.01 20.64 21.00
N GLN A 704 -26.57 20.82 22.19
CA GLN A 704 -27.18 19.73 22.93
C GLN A 704 -28.57 20.10 23.48
N GLU A 705 -29.54 19.22 23.26
CA GLU A 705 -30.89 19.28 23.86
C GLU A 705 -31.69 20.57 23.57
N THR A 706 -31.31 21.33 22.53
CA THR A 706 -31.95 22.61 22.17
C THR A 706 -33.25 22.43 21.40
N ASN A 707 -34.05 23.50 21.34
CA ASN A 707 -35.25 23.59 20.49
C ASN A 707 -34.99 24.18 19.09
N LEU A 708 -33.72 24.31 18.69
CA LEU A 708 -33.35 24.87 17.38
C LEU A 708 -33.87 24.00 16.23
N THR A 709 -34.33 24.65 15.16
CA THR A 709 -34.70 23.98 13.91
C THR A 709 -33.59 24.01 12.86
N THR A 710 -32.63 24.90 13.03
CA THR A 710 -31.46 25.08 12.16
C THR A 710 -30.26 25.67 12.92
N ILE A 711 -29.10 25.70 12.26
CA ILE A 711 -27.84 26.27 12.78
C ILE A 711 -27.25 27.35 11.86
N ASP A 712 -28.11 28.03 11.09
CA ASP A 712 -27.75 29.09 10.12
C ASP A 712 -26.97 30.28 10.75
N PHE A 713 -27.08 30.48 12.05
CA PHE A 713 -26.23 31.42 12.79
C PHE A 713 -24.74 31.06 12.77
N LEU A 714 -24.34 29.88 12.28
CA LEU A 714 -22.94 29.47 12.04
C LEU A 714 -22.56 29.50 10.55
N ASP A 715 -23.32 30.18 9.70
CA ASP A 715 -23.05 30.22 8.25
C ASP A 715 -21.68 30.79 7.86
N ASN A 716 -21.05 31.58 8.75
CA ASN A 716 -19.71 32.13 8.56
C ASN A 716 -18.59 31.27 9.17
N LEU A 717 -18.91 30.16 9.84
CA LEU A 717 -17.92 29.31 10.48
C LEU A 717 -17.09 28.57 9.42
N GLU A 718 -15.78 28.79 9.45
CA GLU A 718 -14.83 28.26 8.46
C GLU A 718 -13.98 27.13 9.04
N TYR A 719 -13.59 27.22 10.33
CA TYR A 719 -12.67 26.29 10.97
C TYR A 719 -13.11 25.93 12.40
N VAL A 720 -13.11 24.64 12.71
CA VAL A 720 -13.21 24.11 14.08
C VAL A 720 -12.03 23.17 14.31
N VAL A 721 -11.13 23.54 15.21
CA VAL A 721 -9.89 22.81 15.46
C VAL A 721 -9.84 22.44 16.94
N ALA A 722 -9.82 21.14 17.25
CA ALA A 722 -9.72 20.64 18.61
C ALA A 722 -8.38 19.91 18.80
N LEU A 723 -7.53 20.41 19.70
CA LEU A 723 -6.20 19.82 19.96
C LEU A 723 -6.15 18.89 21.18
N ASN A 724 -7.03 19.10 22.17
CA ASN A 724 -7.01 18.35 23.44
C ASN A 724 -8.03 17.19 23.43
N TYR A 725 -7.56 16.00 23.86
CA TYR A 725 -8.31 14.75 23.93
C TYR A 725 -9.04 14.53 25.26
N GLN A 726 -8.76 15.30 26.31
CA GLN A 726 -9.14 14.97 27.69
C GLN A 726 -10.66 14.75 27.94
N GLU A 727 -11.54 15.09 26.99
CA GLU A 727 -12.99 14.96 27.16
C GLU A 727 -13.73 14.01 26.19
N ASN A 728 -13.05 13.24 25.32
CA ASN A 728 -13.70 12.29 24.40
C ASN A 728 -14.81 12.90 23.49
N TYR A 729 -14.86 14.22 23.33
CA TYR A 729 -15.85 14.87 22.47
C TYR A 729 -15.38 14.89 21.01
N PRO A 730 -16.29 14.61 20.05
CA PRO A 730 -16.11 15.01 18.67
C PRO A 730 -15.77 16.51 18.56
N THR A 731 -15.02 16.90 17.52
CA THR A 731 -14.74 18.31 17.22
C THR A 731 -16.03 19.10 17.05
N ILE A 732 -17.02 18.52 16.38
CA ILE A 732 -18.39 19.05 16.28
C ILE A 732 -19.38 17.96 16.72
N GLN A 733 -20.21 18.27 17.72
CA GLN A 733 -21.24 17.35 18.20
C GLN A 733 -22.62 18.02 18.23
N LEU A 734 -23.60 17.39 17.58
CA LEU A 734 -25.02 17.76 17.68
C LEU A 734 -25.75 16.60 18.37
N LEU A 735 -26.33 16.83 19.55
CA LEU A 735 -26.90 15.76 20.37
C LEU A 735 -28.31 16.09 20.85
N LYS A 736 -29.27 15.20 20.63
CA LYS A 736 -30.64 15.28 21.19
C LYS A 736 -31.43 16.55 20.82
N ASN A 737 -31.15 17.21 19.71
CA ASN A 737 -31.92 18.36 19.24
C ASN A 737 -33.11 17.86 18.39
N GLN A 738 -34.26 17.60 19.05
CA GLN A 738 -35.40 16.91 18.43
C GLN A 738 -36.07 17.69 17.30
N ASN A 739 -35.95 19.02 17.27
CA ASN A 739 -36.55 19.87 16.25
C ASN A 739 -35.58 20.24 15.12
N LEU A 740 -34.32 19.79 15.20
CA LEU A 740 -33.24 20.23 14.30
C LEU A 740 -33.32 19.52 12.94
N GLU A 741 -34.04 20.13 12.01
CA GLU A 741 -34.33 19.53 10.71
C GLU A 741 -33.26 19.78 9.64
N ASN A 742 -32.53 20.90 9.74
CA ASN A 742 -31.61 21.38 8.71
C ASN A 742 -30.28 21.86 9.30
N VAL A 743 -29.21 21.14 8.96
CA VAL A 743 -27.83 21.41 9.40
C VAL A 743 -26.97 21.68 8.18
N LYS A 744 -26.39 22.88 8.12
CA LYS A 744 -25.49 23.31 7.03
C LYS A 744 -24.34 24.11 7.61
N PHE A 745 -23.16 23.90 7.04
CA PHE A 745 -21.98 24.71 7.31
C PHE A 745 -21.39 25.23 5.99
N PRO A 746 -22.00 26.26 5.38
CA PRO A 746 -21.70 26.69 4.02
C PRO A 746 -20.22 27.03 3.74
N LYS A 747 -19.50 27.52 4.75
CA LYS A 747 -18.09 27.93 4.65
C LYS A 747 -17.12 27.03 5.42
N LEU A 748 -17.59 25.96 6.06
CA LEU A 748 -16.72 25.12 6.87
C LEU A 748 -15.77 24.35 5.96
N HIS A 749 -14.49 24.65 6.10
CA HIS A 749 -13.40 24.01 5.38
C HIS A 749 -12.78 22.90 6.22
N VAL A 750 -12.72 23.07 7.55
CA VAL A 750 -11.98 22.15 8.43
C VAL A 750 -12.73 21.90 9.74
N ALA A 751 -12.87 20.62 10.08
CA ALA A 751 -13.26 20.16 11.41
C ALA A 751 -12.24 19.11 11.88
N GLN A 752 -11.18 19.55 12.56
CA GLN A 752 -10.01 18.72 12.85
C GLN A 752 -9.92 18.34 14.33
N LEU A 753 -9.48 17.10 14.58
CA LEU A 753 -9.06 16.60 15.89
C LEU A 753 -7.58 16.22 15.80
N SER A 754 -6.77 16.56 16.81
CA SER A 754 -5.34 16.21 16.82
C SER A 754 -5.10 14.70 16.60
N TYR A 755 -5.94 13.86 17.21
CA TYR A 755 -5.77 12.41 17.16
C TYR A 755 -6.68 11.71 16.13
N SER A 756 -6.09 11.02 15.15
CA SER A 756 -6.78 10.34 14.04
C SER A 756 -7.59 9.08 14.42
N VAL A 757 -7.91 8.89 15.70
CA VAL A 757 -8.66 7.71 16.21
C VAL A 757 -10.06 8.09 16.70
N GLY A 758 -10.37 9.39 16.82
CA GLY A 758 -11.71 9.89 17.15
C GLY A 758 -12.54 10.21 15.90
N ILE A 759 -13.87 10.30 16.07
CA ILE A 759 -14.80 10.78 15.04
C ILE A 759 -14.85 12.31 15.11
N PRO A 760 -14.42 13.05 14.07
CA PRO A 760 -14.42 14.51 14.11
C PRO A 760 -15.80 15.15 14.21
N ILE A 761 -16.82 14.59 13.53
CA ILE A 761 -18.18 15.12 13.56
C ILE A 761 -19.19 14.03 13.93
N GLU A 762 -20.02 14.28 14.95
CA GLU A 762 -21.05 13.34 15.39
C GLU A 762 -22.41 14.00 15.58
N PHE A 763 -23.43 13.51 14.89
CA PHE A 763 -24.84 13.88 15.10
C PHE A 763 -25.60 12.69 15.67
N SER A 764 -26.13 12.80 16.88
CA SER A 764 -26.80 11.68 17.55
C SER A 764 -28.13 12.12 18.17
N LEU A 765 -29.18 11.30 18.00
CA LEU A 765 -30.51 11.50 18.59
C LEU A 765 -31.18 12.83 18.22
N ASN A 766 -30.84 13.43 17.08
CA ASN A 766 -31.49 14.64 16.57
C ASN A 766 -32.76 14.28 15.76
N HIS A 767 -33.41 15.26 15.14
CA HIS A 767 -34.56 15.01 14.27
C HIS A 767 -34.24 13.98 13.17
N GLU A 768 -35.20 13.10 12.88
CA GLU A 768 -35.02 11.95 11.98
C GLU A 768 -34.73 12.34 10.52
N SER A 769 -35.01 13.58 10.12
CA SER A 769 -34.67 14.10 8.79
C SER A 769 -33.16 14.06 8.52
N LEU A 770 -32.33 14.22 9.56
CA LEU A 770 -30.86 14.23 9.42
C LEU A 770 -30.31 12.82 9.14
N SER A 771 -30.90 11.77 9.73
CA SER A 771 -30.44 10.39 9.56
C SER A 771 -31.14 9.64 8.41
N LYS A 772 -32.30 10.11 7.93
CA LYS A 772 -33.02 9.52 6.79
C LYS A 772 -32.62 10.11 5.43
N ASN A 773 -32.07 11.32 5.38
CA ASN A 773 -31.71 11.98 4.13
C ASN A 773 -30.20 11.89 3.86
N PRO A 774 -29.73 11.07 2.91
CA PRO A 774 -28.31 10.92 2.63
C PRO A 774 -27.64 12.22 2.15
N LYS A 775 -28.42 13.18 1.63
CA LYS A 775 -27.89 14.47 1.17
C LYS A 775 -27.23 15.27 2.27
N VAL A 776 -27.77 15.22 3.50
CA VAL A 776 -27.23 15.96 4.65
C VAL A 776 -25.78 15.54 4.91
N CYS A 777 -25.54 14.23 4.95
CA CYS A 777 -24.22 13.66 5.17
C CYS A 777 -23.27 13.96 4.00
N SER A 778 -23.72 13.78 2.75
CA SER A 778 -22.86 14.03 1.58
C SER A 778 -22.50 15.50 1.38
N GLU A 779 -23.41 16.43 1.70
CA GLU A 779 -23.15 17.88 1.59
C GLU A 779 -22.05 18.32 2.56
N ILE A 780 -22.10 17.86 3.82
CA ILE A 780 -21.08 18.19 4.83
C ILE A 780 -19.72 17.59 4.44
N MET A 781 -19.69 16.32 4.02
CA MET A 781 -18.46 15.65 3.59
C MET A 781 -17.82 16.33 2.37
N HIS A 782 -18.63 16.79 1.43
CA HIS A 782 -18.16 17.57 0.28
C HIS A 782 -17.64 18.95 0.68
N GLN A 783 -18.31 19.64 1.60
CA GLN A 783 -17.90 20.97 2.08
C GLN A 783 -16.50 20.96 2.71
N ILE A 784 -16.21 19.96 3.55
CA ILE A 784 -14.91 19.79 4.23
C ILE A 784 -13.86 19.06 3.38
N ASN A 785 -14.17 18.76 2.11
CA ASN A 785 -13.27 18.14 1.14
C ASN A 785 -12.56 16.86 1.65
N THR A 786 -13.31 15.93 2.27
CA THR A 786 -12.76 14.67 2.79
C THR A 786 -13.41 13.45 2.16
N THR A 787 -12.62 12.41 1.92
CA THR A 787 -13.07 11.10 1.40
C THR A 787 -13.13 10.02 2.50
N ASN A 788 -12.75 10.36 3.73
CA ASN A 788 -12.75 9.42 4.85
C ASN A 788 -14.18 9.16 5.34
N ILE A 789 -14.73 7.98 5.06
CA ILE A 789 -16.11 7.62 5.39
C ILE A 789 -16.46 7.69 6.89
N ASP A 790 -15.48 7.58 7.79
CA ASP A 790 -15.71 7.60 9.25
C ASP A 790 -15.53 8.99 9.86
N PHE A 791 -15.38 10.04 9.03
CA PHE A 791 -15.20 11.42 9.47
C PHE A 791 -16.48 12.04 10.07
N LEU A 792 -17.64 11.63 9.60
CA LEU A 792 -18.96 12.06 10.06
C LEU A 792 -19.82 10.84 10.38
N LEU A 793 -20.35 10.79 11.61
CA LEU A 793 -21.37 9.82 12.00
C LEU A 793 -22.70 10.51 12.30
N ILE A 794 -23.79 9.99 11.74
CA ILE A 794 -25.16 10.35 12.10
C ILE A 794 -25.86 9.12 12.67
N ASP A 795 -26.30 9.19 13.92
CA ASP A 795 -26.88 8.08 14.68
C ASP A 795 -26.01 6.80 14.62
N ARG A 796 -24.69 6.99 14.77
CA ARG A 796 -23.64 5.95 14.68
C ARG A 796 -23.52 5.27 13.31
N LYS A 797 -24.08 5.89 12.25
CA LYS A 797 -23.96 5.43 10.86
C LYS A 797 -23.11 6.42 10.08
N ASN A 798 -22.22 5.90 9.24
CA ASN A 798 -21.52 6.71 8.26
C ASN A 798 -22.39 7.00 7.03
N CYS A 799 -21.96 7.96 6.20
CA CYS A 799 -22.74 8.38 5.03
C CYS A 799 -23.05 7.24 4.05
N GLU A 800 -22.11 6.31 3.84
CA GLU A 800 -22.30 5.16 2.95
C GLU A 800 -23.43 4.24 3.46
N THR A 801 -23.47 3.99 4.77
CA THR A 801 -24.53 3.18 5.40
C THR A 801 -25.89 3.84 5.23
N ILE A 802 -25.99 5.16 5.47
CA ILE A 802 -27.22 5.92 5.30
C ILE A 802 -27.70 5.88 3.84
N GLN A 803 -26.77 6.04 2.89
CA GLN A 803 -27.09 5.97 1.46
C GLN A 803 -27.61 4.60 1.04
N LYS A 804 -27.02 3.50 1.55
CA LYS A 804 -27.49 2.13 1.28
C LYS A 804 -28.88 1.87 1.86
N GLU A 805 -29.14 2.32 3.08
CA GLU A 805 -30.47 2.19 3.70
C GLU A 805 -31.52 2.99 2.94
N PHE A 806 -31.19 4.20 2.50
CA PHE A 806 -32.05 5.02 1.67
C PHE A 806 -32.37 4.35 0.32
N ALA A 807 -31.36 3.83 -0.39
CA ALA A 807 -31.54 3.14 -1.66
C ALA A 807 -32.44 1.89 -1.52
N LYS A 808 -32.26 1.10 -0.46
CA LYS A 808 -33.10 -0.07 -0.15
C LYS A 808 -34.56 0.31 0.10
N ASN A 809 -34.80 1.44 0.76
CA ASN A 809 -36.16 1.94 1.00
C ASN A 809 -36.83 2.47 -0.28
N CYS A 810 -36.06 2.99 -1.23
CA CYS A 810 -36.57 3.36 -2.56
C CYS A 810 -36.94 2.13 -3.41
N GLU A 811 -36.16 1.05 -3.35
CA GLU A 811 -36.47 -0.20 -4.07
C GLU A 811 -37.74 -0.88 -3.55
N THR A 812 -37.92 -0.94 -2.22
CA THR A 812 -39.15 -1.48 -1.61
C THR A 812 -40.36 -0.58 -1.83
N GLY A 813 -40.18 0.75 -1.83
CA GLY A 813 -41.22 1.72 -2.18
C GLY A 813 -41.70 1.60 -3.63
N ASN A 814 -40.78 1.40 -4.58
CA ASN A 814 -41.11 1.17 -5.98
C ASN A 814 -41.81 -0.18 -6.20
N GLN A 815 -41.43 -1.24 -5.48
CA GLN A 815 -42.15 -2.52 -5.50
C GLN A 815 -43.58 -2.37 -4.94
N PHE A 816 -43.77 -1.56 -3.90
CA PHE A 816 -45.09 -1.30 -3.32
C PHE A 816 -45.98 -0.47 -4.26
N LEU A 817 -45.42 0.56 -4.91
CA LEU A 817 -46.10 1.35 -5.95
C LEU A 817 -46.45 0.51 -7.18
N PHE A 818 -45.55 -0.39 -7.60
CA PHE A 818 -45.80 -1.34 -8.70
C PHE A 818 -46.90 -2.34 -8.33
N MET A 819 -46.91 -2.84 -7.09
CA MET A 819 -48.00 -3.69 -6.57
C MET A 819 -49.33 -2.93 -6.47
N LEU A 820 -49.33 -1.67 -6.05
CA LEU A 820 -50.52 -0.80 -6.08
C LEU A 820 -51.01 -0.53 -7.51
N PHE A 821 -50.09 -0.32 -8.45
CA PHE A 821 -50.41 -0.14 -9.88
C PHE A 821 -51.07 -1.39 -10.47
N ILE A 822 -50.55 -2.58 -10.13
CA ILE A 822 -51.16 -3.88 -10.49
C ILE A 822 -52.53 -4.04 -9.81
N PHE A 823 -52.67 -3.65 -8.55
CA PHE A 823 -53.94 -3.73 -7.83
C PHE A 823 -55.02 -2.83 -8.44
N PHE A 824 -54.67 -1.59 -8.80
CA PHE A 824 -55.58 -0.66 -9.49
C PHE A 824 -55.93 -1.11 -10.91
N PHE A 825 -55.01 -1.73 -11.65
CA PHE A 825 -55.32 -2.33 -12.97
C PHE A 825 -56.15 -3.61 -12.87
N SER A 826 -56.09 -4.34 -11.75
CA SER A 826 -56.93 -5.53 -11.54
C SER A 826 -58.38 -5.21 -11.11
N MET A 827 -58.67 -3.95 -10.77
CA MET A 827 -60.00 -3.46 -10.41
C MET A 827 -60.72 -2.69 -11.55
N CYS A 828 -60.14 -2.62 -12.75
CA CYS A 828 -60.74 -1.97 -13.92
C CYS A 828 -61.30 -2.99 -14.93
#